data_AF-A0A9W9C8U5-F1
#
_entry.id   AF-A0A9W9C8U5-F1
#
_cell.length_a   1.000
_cell.length_b   1.000
_cell.length_c   1.000
_cell.angle_alpha   90.00
_cell.angle_beta   90.00
_cell.angle_gamma   90.00
#
_symmetry.space_group_name_H-M   'P 1'
#
loop_
_entity.id
_entity.type
_entity.pdbx_description
1 polymer ?
#
loop_
_entity_poly.entity_id
_entity_poly.type
_entity_poly.pdbx_seq_one_letter_code
_entity_poly.pdbx_strand_id
1 'polypeptide(L)'
;MLSLPILTAASLLLPALSSAQIARDPGVYGPPLEIVHLYDDQWPTGITVSRTGRKFSNYPPGLDANNTNNGSNGKYTVAELIGNNTERPYPSADINNPPGGSINYTTYPPTGANYQNYLIGVQSVVLDAKDRLWILDTGRALTSNSTLVPASYGGPKLVCVDLSTDTVTKTIVFPTTVAYSDSYLNDVRFDLRKSTAGVAYITDSSTEGRNGIIVVDLGSGESWRHLDGAREVRPDRGFVANVWGEPTYYIPGPGQPLTYLPFGSDGIALGADGEDLYWTAVGSRTLYSLSTERLLDRSSNSELLAQNEIRNRGEKGVSDGMETDTNGYIYAGNMEQEAISFFNPKDASSTIFVRDPRINWVDTMATGADGYLYFTVNQLSFSSAFYPGTDRRVKPFVLFRAQLPGNGTRTYSAYHFLLPLGRSGLKVSSIILGAMGFGDPASSNGPWVLDEAASLPLLKYAFDKGINTWDTADTYSQGKSEEIIGRAIKQYGIPREKLVLLSKVFFGVDEAEVVKKEGGFDLVKAMVNDGSMVNRVGLSRKHILDAVDASVKRLGTYIDVLQIHRYDPDVPAEEIMKALNDVVESGKARYIGASSMAAWQFQLLNNTAEKKRMVSRCFLFPHKFISMQNYHNLLYREEEREMHPYCFHEGIGLIPWSPLAQGKLARPWSASSFRSDNNPFGDMLTAPSDEAIVNKVEEVAKKLGVSMAQVATAWSLKKSVNPILGLQSEKRIDEALGAVGIVLSEEDVKALESVYTAKPVAPLW
;
A
#
# COMPACT_ATOMS: atom_id res chain seq x y z
N MET A 1 38.14 56.08 -38.51
CA MET A 1 38.90 56.54 -37.33
C MET A 1 37.95 57.41 -36.51
N LEU A 2 37.58 56.94 -35.30
CA LEU A 2 37.90 57.57 -33.99
C LEU A 2 37.24 58.94 -33.82
N SER A 3 36.58 59.34 -32.74
CA SER A 3 36.17 58.77 -31.45
C SER A 3 35.43 59.92 -30.74
N LEU A 4 34.45 59.60 -29.89
CA LEU A 4 33.83 60.48 -28.86
C LEU A 4 34.90 61.22 -27.99
N PRO A 5 34.60 62.23 -27.12
CA PRO A 5 33.40 62.28 -26.25
C PRO A 5 32.88 63.65 -25.70
N ILE A 6 31.85 63.52 -24.86
CA ILE A 6 31.42 64.35 -23.70
C ILE A 6 30.39 65.47 -23.94
N LEU A 7 29.14 65.20 -23.52
CA LEU A 7 28.39 66.18 -22.72
C LEU A 7 27.68 65.47 -21.56
N THR A 8 27.92 66.01 -20.38
CA THR A 8 27.49 65.55 -19.06
C THR A 8 26.15 66.16 -18.64
N ALA A 9 25.40 65.34 -17.90
CA ALA A 9 24.58 65.68 -16.73
C ALA A 9 23.30 66.50 -16.91
N ALA A 10 22.16 65.80 -16.93
CA ALA A 10 20.92 66.25 -16.28
C ALA A 10 20.02 65.03 -15.95
N SER A 11 20.30 64.35 -14.84
CA SER A 11 19.36 63.41 -14.19
C SER A 11 19.87 62.97 -12.82
N LEU A 12 20.10 63.94 -11.94
CA LEU A 12 20.24 63.70 -10.50
C LEU A 12 19.03 64.30 -9.81
N LEU A 13 17.97 63.51 -9.66
CA LEU A 13 16.93 63.62 -8.64
C LEU A 13 15.98 62.42 -8.79
N LEU A 14 16.47 61.23 -8.45
CA LEU A 14 15.70 60.05 -8.00
C LEU A 14 16.68 58.92 -7.60
N PRO A 15 17.44 59.05 -6.51
CA PRO A 15 17.83 57.85 -5.77
C PRO A 15 17.68 58.06 -4.26
N ALA A 16 16.47 57.92 -3.74
CA ALA A 16 16.25 57.89 -2.29
C ALA A 16 14.96 57.14 -1.85
N LEU A 17 14.43 56.23 -2.67
CA LEU A 17 13.31 55.36 -2.27
C LEU A 17 13.53 53.88 -2.57
N SER A 18 14.64 53.47 -3.18
CA SER A 18 14.86 52.07 -3.61
C SER A 18 15.58 51.18 -2.59
N SER A 19 15.77 51.62 -1.34
CA SER A 19 16.38 50.79 -0.27
C SER A 19 15.40 50.41 0.84
N ALA A 20 14.11 50.73 0.71
CA ALA A 20 13.11 50.19 1.61
C ALA A 20 12.90 48.71 1.25
N GLN A 21 13.19 47.80 2.18
CA GLN A 21 12.85 46.40 2.06
C GLN A 21 11.33 46.25 2.20
N ILE A 22 10.60 46.49 1.11
CA ILE A 22 9.15 46.32 1.04
C ILE A 22 8.89 44.84 0.80
N ALA A 23 8.00 44.23 1.59
CA ALA A 23 7.56 42.86 1.38
C ALA A 23 6.96 42.70 -0.02
N ARG A 24 7.33 41.63 -0.73
CA ARG A 24 6.82 41.29 -2.05
C ARG A 24 6.54 39.80 -2.12
N ASP A 25 5.58 39.43 -2.97
CA ASP A 25 5.35 38.03 -3.29
C ASP A 25 6.53 37.48 -4.10
N PRO A 26 7.22 36.42 -3.65
CA PRO A 26 8.30 35.80 -4.42
C PRO A 26 7.80 35.10 -5.70
N GLY A 27 6.50 34.81 -5.81
CA GLY A 27 5.89 34.10 -6.94
C GLY A 27 6.15 32.60 -6.98
N VAL A 28 7.06 32.08 -6.14
CA VAL A 28 7.40 30.65 -6.04
C VAL A 28 7.52 30.21 -4.58
N TYR A 29 7.16 28.96 -4.28
CA TYR A 29 7.27 28.35 -2.95
C TYR A 29 7.38 26.83 -3.06
N GLY A 30 8.06 26.19 -2.10
CA GLY A 30 8.10 24.73 -1.99
C GLY A 30 9.22 24.07 -2.83
N PRO A 31 9.12 22.76 -3.08
CA PRO A 31 10.12 22.02 -3.86
C PRO A 31 10.17 22.49 -5.32
N PRO A 32 11.33 22.35 -5.99
CA PRO A 32 11.44 22.67 -7.41
C PRO A 32 10.58 21.73 -8.27
N LEU A 33 10.03 22.26 -9.37
CA LEU A 33 9.31 21.46 -10.36
C LEU A 33 10.25 20.84 -11.39
N GLU A 34 10.04 19.56 -11.67
CA GLU A 34 10.74 18.82 -12.72
C GLU A 34 9.79 18.48 -13.86
N ILE A 35 10.23 18.72 -15.10
CA ILE A 35 9.48 18.31 -16.29
C ILE A 35 9.71 16.82 -16.52
N VAL A 36 8.62 16.06 -16.60
CA VAL A 36 8.63 14.63 -16.88
C VAL A 36 8.24 14.34 -18.32
N HIS A 37 7.26 15.07 -18.84
CA HIS A 37 6.72 14.87 -20.19
C HIS A 37 6.13 16.16 -20.77
N LEU A 38 6.20 16.31 -22.09
CA LEU A 38 5.62 17.38 -22.89
C LEU A 38 4.59 16.77 -23.85
N TYR A 39 3.36 17.27 -23.81
CA TYR A 39 2.28 16.80 -24.67
C TYR A 39 2.11 17.76 -25.86
N ASP A 40 2.58 17.33 -27.02
CA ASP A 40 2.59 18.13 -28.25
C ASP A 40 1.32 17.95 -29.11
N ASP A 41 0.61 16.82 -29.00
CA ASP A 41 -0.57 16.50 -29.82
C ASP A 41 -1.92 16.61 -29.08
N GLN A 42 -2.27 15.61 -28.26
CA GLN A 42 -3.58 15.56 -27.60
C GLN A 42 -3.57 16.32 -26.27
N TRP A 43 -4.73 16.84 -25.87
CA TRP A 43 -4.90 17.58 -24.61
C TRP A 43 -5.06 16.60 -23.44
N PRO A 44 -4.13 16.54 -22.47
CA PRO A 44 -4.15 15.58 -21.36
C PRO A 44 -4.96 16.08 -20.17
N THR A 45 -5.52 15.17 -19.38
CA THR A 45 -6.02 15.48 -18.02
C THR A 45 -5.25 14.72 -16.95
N GLY A 46 -5.47 13.41 -16.82
CA GLY A 46 -4.91 12.64 -15.71
C GLY A 46 -3.51 12.08 -15.95
N ILE A 47 -2.85 11.72 -14.84
CA ILE A 47 -1.61 10.94 -14.82
C ILE A 47 -1.68 9.87 -13.74
N THR A 48 -1.10 8.70 -14.01
CA THR A 48 -0.75 7.71 -12.99
C THR A 48 0.61 7.08 -13.25
N VAL A 49 1.29 6.65 -12.19
CA VAL A 49 2.66 6.12 -12.24
C VAL A 49 2.77 4.77 -11.53
N SER A 50 3.29 3.78 -12.24
CA SER A 50 3.49 2.42 -11.73
C SER A 50 4.66 2.32 -10.78
N ARG A 51 4.71 1.24 -9.99
CA ARG A 51 5.87 0.93 -9.14
C ARG A 51 7.16 0.79 -9.94
N THR A 52 7.05 0.37 -11.19
CA THR A 52 8.16 0.22 -12.13
C THR A 52 8.50 1.52 -12.89
N GLY A 53 7.77 2.61 -12.64
CA GLY A 53 7.98 3.91 -13.27
C GLY A 53 7.32 4.09 -14.63
N ARG A 54 6.48 3.15 -15.09
CA ARG A 54 5.61 3.33 -16.27
C ARG A 54 4.58 4.41 -15.96
N LYS A 55 4.22 5.21 -16.97
CA LYS A 55 3.38 6.40 -16.81
C LYS A 55 2.24 6.34 -17.80
N PHE A 56 1.03 6.65 -17.36
CA PHE A 56 -0.16 6.58 -18.19
C PHE A 56 -0.98 7.85 -18.04
N SER A 57 -1.37 8.44 -19.16
CA SER A 57 -2.25 9.60 -19.22
C SER A 57 -3.48 9.31 -20.05
N ASN A 58 -4.53 10.08 -19.80
CA ASN A 58 -5.74 10.04 -20.59
C ASN A 58 -6.04 11.40 -21.25
N TYR A 59 -6.85 11.31 -22.32
CA TYR A 59 -7.17 12.39 -23.24
C TYR A 59 -8.68 12.38 -23.44
N PRO A 60 -9.45 13.16 -22.66
CA PRO A 60 -10.89 13.05 -22.66
C PRO A 60 -11.50 13.77 -23.87
N PRO A 61 -12.26 13.07 -24.73
CA PRO A 61 -13.02 13.70 -25.81
C PRO A 61 -14.25 14.46 -25.30
N GLY A 62 -14.67 14.22 -24.05
CA GLY A 62 -15.79 14.93 -23.43
C GLY A 62 -15.49 16.39 -23.05
N LEU A 63 -14.21 16.77 -23.00
CA LEU A 63 -13.76 18.14 -22.69
C LEU A 63 -13.03 18.82 -23.85
N ASP A 64 -12.48 18.05 -24.80
CA ASP A 64 -11.84 18.58 -26.01
C ASP A 64 -12.25 17.80 -27.26
N ALA A 65 -12.94 18.47 -28.21
CA ALA A 65 -13.36 17.86 -29.46
C ALA A 65 -12.19 17.40 -30.34
N ASN A 66 -10.97 17.93 -30.15
CA ASN A 66 -9.77 17.48 -30.86
C ASN A 66 -9.26 16.12 -30.37
N ASN A 67 -9.72 15.66 -29.20
CA ASN A 67 -9.47 14.32 -28.70
C ASN A 67 -10.51 13.30 -29.21
N THR A 68 -11.61 13.73 -29.83
CA THR A 68 -12.67 12.83 -30.31
C THR A 68 -12.18 11.92 -31.44
N ASN A 69 -12.22 10.61 -31.21
CA ASN A 69 -11.96 9.61 -32.24
C ASN A 69 -13.16 9.51 -33.20
N ASN A 70 -12.92 9.66 -34.51
CA ASN A 70 -13.94 9.58 -35.56
C ASN A 70 -13.88 8.28 -36.40
N GLY A 71 -13.13 7.28 -35.93
CA GLY A 71 -12.86 5.99 -36.56
C GLY A 71 -11.69 6.00 -37.55
N SER A 72 -11.10 7.17 -37.86
CA SER A 72 -10.08 7.29 -38.92
C SER A 72 -8.96 8.32 -38.64
N ASN A 73 -9.10 9.15 -37.61
CA ASN A 73 -8.14 10.22 -37.29
C ASN A 73 -6.99 9.80 -36.37
N GLY A 74 -6.94 8.53 -35.95
CA GLY A 74 -5.86 7.99 -35.12
C GLY A 74 -5.83 8.52 -33.67
N LYS A 75 -6.89 9.21 -33.23
CA LYS A 75 -6.98 9.71 -31.85
C LYS A 75 -7.28 8.58 -30.88
N TYR A 76 -6.67 8.64 -29.71
CA TYR A 76 -6.85 7.67 -28.64
C TYR A 76 -7.20 8.41 -27.35
N THR A 77 -7.72 7.70 -26.35
CA THR A 77 -8.15 8.31 -25.09
C THR A 77 -7.29 7.89 -23.90
N VAL A 78 -6.44 6.87 -24.06
CA VAL A 78 -5.41 6.48 -23.08
C VAL A 78 -4.09 6.19 -23.78
N ALA A 79 -2.99 6.66 -23.19
CA ALA A 79 -1.65 6.31 -23.64
C ALA A 79 -0.69 6.02 -22.50
N GLU A 80 0.30 5.19 -22.81
CA GLU A 80 1.54 5.08 -22.06
C GLU A 80 2.54 6.13 -22.55
N LEU A 81 3.21 6.81 -21.62
CA LEU A 81 4.27 7.78 -21.91
C LEU A 81 5.61 7.05 -21.95
N ILE A 82 6.18 6.93 -23.15
CA ILE A 82 7.39 6.10 -23.42
C ILE A 82 8.67 6.93 -23.60
N GLY A 83 8.57 8.25 -23.50
CA GLY A 83 9.69 9.19 -23.57
C GLY A 83 9.30 10.54 -22.99
N ASN A 84 10.09 11.58 -23.26
CA ASN A 84 9.80 12.93 -22.76
C ASN A 84 8.70 13.66 -23.55
N ASN A 85 8.34 13.17 -24.74
CA ASN A 85 7.34 13.77 -25.64
C ASN A 85 6.77 12.74 -26.63
N THR A 86 6.72 11.47 -26.22
CA THR A 86 6.22 10.38 -27.06
C THR A 86 5.28 9.49 -26.27
N GLU A 87 4.12 9.27 -26.87
CA GLU A 87 3.00 8.54 -26.30
C GLU A 87 2.57 7.41 -27.24
N ARG A 88 2.07 6.31 -26.66
CA ARG A 88 1.54 5.18 -27.41
C ARG A 88 0.16 4.79 -26.87
N PRO A 89 -0.86 4.57 -27.74
CA PRO A 89 -2.17 4.09 -27.30
C PRO A 89 -2.05 2.86 -26.39
N TYR A 90 -2.81 2.87 -25.29
CA TYR A 90 -2.72 1.82 -24.27
C TYR A 90 -4.13 1.34 -23.83
N PRO A 91 -4.33 0.04 -23.52
CA PRO A 91 -3.38 -1.08 -23.67
C PRO A 91 -3.02 -1.44 -25.12
N SER A 92 -3.84 -1.01 -26.08
CA SER A 92 -3.55 -1.18 -27.51
C SER A 92 -4.20 -0.08 -28.34
N ALA A 93 -3.81 0.00 -29.62
CA ALA A 93 -4.49 0.86 -30.59
C ALA A 93 -5.94 0.39 -30.84
N ASP A 94 -6.17 -0.92 -30.88
CA ASP A 94 -7.47 -1.51 -31.21
C ASP A 94 -8.56 -1.09 -30.21
N ILE A 95 -8.29 -1.21 -28.90
CA ILE A 95 -9.28 -0.85 -27.88
C ILE A 95 -9.57 0.66 -27.87
N ASN A 96 -8.62 1.50 -28.30
CA ASN A 96 -8.78 2.95 -28.40
C ASN A 96 -9.49 3.38 -29.70
N ASN A 97 -9.80 2.45 -30.61
CA ASN A 97 -10.37 2.76 -31.92
C ASN A 97 -11.75 2.10 -32.11
N PRO A 98 -12.81 2.60 -31.44
CA PRO A 98 -14.16 2.07 -31.57
C PRO A 98 -14.64 2.10 -33.04
N PRO A 99 -15.36 1.07 -33.52
CA PRO A 99 -15.87 1.05 -34.89
C PRO A 99 -16.79 2.24 -35.16
N GLY A 100 -16.46 3.05 -36.17
CA GLY A 100 -17.21 4.27 -36.50
C GLY A 100 -16.93 5.47 -35.58
N GLY A 101 -16.00 5.34 -34.63
CA GLY A 101 -15.60 6.40 -33.70
C GLY A 101 -16.35 6.41 -32.38
N SER A 102 -16.06 7.41 -31.53
CA SER A 102 -16.59 7.54 -30.17
C SER A 102 -18.06 7.96 -30.13
N ILE A 103 -18.64 8.43 -31.25
CA ILE A 103 -20.01 8.97 -31.30
C ILE A 103 -20.86 8.11 -32.24
N ASN A 104 -22.04 7.71 -31.75
CA ASN A 104 -23.03 6.99 -32.52
C ASN A 104 -24.01 7.95 -33.20
N TYR A 105 -23.71 8.32 -34.45
CA TYR A 105 -24.57 9.17 -35.29
C TYR A 105 -25.82 8.47 -35.84
N THR A 106 -26.03 7.17 -35.57
CA THR A 106 -27.27 6.47 -35.99
C THR A 106 -28.46 6.76 -35.07
N THR A 107 -28.22 7.41 -33.94
CA THR A 107 -29.24 7.83 -32.96
C THR A 107 -29.59 9.31 -33.14
N TYR A 108 -30.79 9.71 -32.70
CA TYR A 108 -31.21 11.11 -32.71
C TYR A 108 -31.85 11.52 -31.37
N PRO A 109 -31.28 12.49 -30.63
CA PRO A 109 -29.97 13.11 -30.89
C PRO A 109 -28.82 12.08 -30.84
N PRO A 110 -27.66 12.36 -31.47
CA PRO A 110 -26.49 11.49 -31.39
C PRO A 110 -26.08 11.20 -29.94
N THR A 111 -25.61 9.99 -29.68
CA THR A 111 -25.14 9.54 -28.37
C THR A 111 -23.68 9.10 -28.42
N GLY A 112 -23.05 8.91 -27.26
CA GLY A 112 -21.77 8.22 -27.20
C GLY A 112 -21.92 6.77 -27.65
N ALA A 113 -20.90 6.23 -28.32
CA ALA A 113 -20.90 4.84 -28.74
C ALA A 113 -20.99 3.90 -27.53
N ASN A 114 -21.66 2.76 -27.71
CA ASN A 114 -22.03 1.84 -26.63
C ASN A 114 -21.17 0.56 -26.59
N TYR A 115 -19.98 0.61 -27.19
CA TYR A 115 -19.09 -0.54 -27.25
C TYR A 115 -18.42 -0.80 -25.89
N GLN A 116 -18.69 -1.97 -25.31
CA GLN A 116 -18.12 -2.38 -24.01
C GLN A 116 -16.64 -2.77 -24.10
N ASN A 117 -16.21 -3.26 -25.27
CA ASN A 117 -14.85 -3.74 -25.51
C ASN A 117 -13.93 -2.66 -26.10
N TYR A 118 -14.38 -1.40 -26.16
CA TYR A 118 -13.61 -0.27 -26.69
C TYR A 118 -13.72 0.91 -25.72
N LEU A 119 -12.69 1.75 -25.71
CA LEU A 119 -12.69 3.00 -24.97
C LEU A 119 -13.38 4.09 -25.80
N ILE A 120 -14.31 4.81 -25.18
CA ILE A 120 -15.17 5.80 -25.83
C ILE A 120 -14.73 7.21 -25.47
N GLY A 121 -14.69 7.53 -24.18
CA GLY A 121 -14.21 8.81 -23.66
C GLY A 121 -13.71 8.69 -22.23
N VAL A 122 -12.42 8.38 -22.10
CA VAL A 122 -11.77 8.16 -20.80
C VAL A 122 -11.45 9.48 -20.14
N GLN A 123 -11.88 9.62 -18.89
CA GLN A 123 -11.70 10.81 -18.08
C GLN A 123 -10.66 10.63 -16.96
N SER A 124 -10.44 9.41 -16.46
CA SER A 124 -9.42 9.16 -15.44
C SER A 124 -8.72 7.81 -15.62
N VAL A 125 -7.43 7.78 -15.31
CA VAL A 125 -6.59 6.59 -15.27
C VAL A 125 -5.83 6.56 -13.95
N VAL A 126 -6.03 5.50 -13.17
CA VAL A 126 -5.47 5.40 -11.82
C VAL A 126 -5.00 3.97 -11.60
N LEU A 127 -3.85 3.83 -10.94
CA LEU A 127 -3.35 2.52 -10.54
C LEU A 127 -3.88 2.18 -9.15
N ASP A 128 -4.25 0.93 -8.92
CA ASP A 128 -4.58 0.46 -7.57
C ASP A 128 -3.33 0.00 -6.79
N ALA A 129 -3.50 -0.37 -5.52
CA ALA A 129 -2.39 -0.81 -4.67
C ALA A 129 -1.74 -2.13 -5.10
N LYS A 130 -2.29 -2.86 -6.07
CA LYS A 130 -1.66 -4.03 -6.71
C LYS A 130 -0.94 -3.66 -8.02
N ASP A 131 -0.86 -2.37 -8.34
CA ASP A 131 -0.28 -1.85 -9.58
C ASP A 131 -1.03 -2.29 -10.85
N ARG A 132 -2.34 -2.55 -10.71
CA ARG A 132 -3.24 -2.76 -11.86
C ARG A 132 -3.75 -1.42 -12.35
N LEU A 133 -3.67 -1.16 -13.65
CA LEU A 133 -4.18 0.08 -14.23
C LEU A 133 -5.69 -0.02 -14.36
N TRP A 134 -6.39 0.96 -13.82
CA TRP A 134 -7.83 1.11 -13.99
C TRP A 134 -8.12 2.36 -14.81
N ILE A 135 -9.00 2.18 -15.79
CA ILE A 135 -9.39 3.18 -16.79
C ILE A 135 -10.88 3.45 -16.60
N LEU A 136 -11.23 4.70 -16.27
CA LEU A 136 -12.60 5.16 -16.09
C LEU A 136 -13.10 5.85 -17.36
N ASP A 137 -14.03 5.19 -18.04
CA ASP A 137 -14.64 5.65 -19.29
C ASP A 137 -16.02 6.25 -19.00
N THR A 138 -16.22 7.48 -19.44
CA THR A 138 -17.50 8.20 -19.30
C THR A 138 -18.54 7.75 -20.31
N GLY A 139 -18.11 7.15 -21.43
CA GLY A 139 -18.99 6.88 -22.56
C GLY A 139 -19.46 8.14 -23.30
N ARG A 140 -18.83 9.31 -23.08
CA ARG A 140 -19.25 10.60 -23.65
C ARG A 140 -18.12 11.24 -24.45
N ALA A 141 -18.49 12.01 -25.48
CA ALA A 141 -17.57 12.70 -26.36
C ALA A 141 -18.20 13.98 -26.92
N LEU A 142 -17.38 14.97 -27.28
CA LEU A 142 -17.82 16.17 -27.97
C LEU A 142 -17.89 15.93 -29.48
N THR A 143 -18.98 16.40 -30.09
CA THR A 143 -19.04 16.55 -31.56
C THR A 143 -18.04 17.62 -32.02
N SER A 144 -17.80 17.70 -33.34
CA SER A 144 -16.95 18.76 -33.93
C SER A 144 -17.43 20.19 -33.62
N ASN A 145 -18.70 20.35 -33.27
CA ASN A 145 -19.28 21.62 -32.87
C ASN A 145 -19.25 21.82 -31.35
N SER A 146 -18.47 21.03 -30.60
CA SER A 146 -18.37 21.12 -29.13
C SER A 146 -19.70 20.89 -28.39
N THR A 147 -20.58 20.07 -28.95
CA THR A 147 -21.78 19.57 -28.24
C THR A 147 -21.45 18.23 -27.59
N LEU A 148 -21.62 18.12 -26.27
CA LEU A 148 -21.37 16.89 -25.52
C LEU A 148 -22.55 15.93 -25.71
N VAL A 149 -22.30 14.75 -26.26
CA VAL A 149 -23.37 13.77 -26.46
C VAL A 149 -23.70 13.02 -25.17
N PRO A 150 -24.97 12.63 -24.93
CA PRO A 150 -25.32 11.79 -23.79
C PRO A 150 -24.69 10.41 -23.90
N ALA A 151 -24.36 9.82 -22.75
CA ALA A 151 -23.84 8.47 -22.68
C ALA A 151 -24.91 7.42 -23.03
N SER A 152 -24.50 6.30 -23.63
CA SER A 152 -25.33 5.13 -23.84
C SER A 152 -24.86 3.97 -22.97
N TYR A 153 -25.78 3.13 -22.48
CA TYR A 153 -25.42 1.94 -21.70
C TYR A 153 -24.39 1.06 -22.43
N GLY A 154 -23.32 0.69 -21.75
CA GLY A 154 -22.15 0.04 -22.35
C GLY A 154 -20.96 0.98 -22.59
N GLY A 155 -21.22 2.28 -22.73
CA GLY A 155 -20.21 3.34 -22.78
C GLY A 155 -19.56 3.56 -21.40
N PRO A 156 -20.30 4.04 -20.39
CA PRO A 156 -19.78 4.23 -19.04
C PRO A 156 -19.31 2.91 -18.40
N LYS A 157 -18.03 2.83 -18.07
CA LYS A 157 -17.42 1.60 -17.53
C LYS A 157 -16.09 1.86 -16.85
N LEU A 158 -15.68 0.87 -16.06
CA LEU A 158 -14.37 0.79 -15.44
C LEU A 158 -13.62 -0.43 -15.98
N VAL A 159 -12.43 -0.22 -16.55
CA VAL A 159 -11.63 -1.26 -17.23
C VAL A 159 -10.32 -1.47 -16.48
N CYS A 160 -10.01 -2.72 -16.10
CA CYS A 160 -8.77 -3.12 -15.46
C CYS A 160 -7.80 -3.70 -16.49
N VAL A 161 -6.54 -3.25 -16.46
CA VAL A 161 -5.46 -3.75 -17.29
C VAL A 161 -4.34 -4.29 -16.39
N ASP A 162 -3.86 -5.48 -16.72
CA ASP A 162 -2.65 -6.05 -16.12
C ASP A 162 -1.42 -5.49 -16.83
N LEU A 163 -0.57 -4.78 -16.08
CA LEU A 163 0.64 -4.15 -16.62
C LEU A 163 1.74 -5.14 -17.00
N SER A 164 1.67 -6.40 -16.56
CA SER A 164 2.67 -7.41 -16.92
C SER A 164 2.43 -8.00 -18.32
N THR A 165 1.17 -8.04 -18.74
CA THR A 165 0.73 -8.60 -20.03
C THR A 165 0.18 -7.55 -20.98
N ASP A 166 -0.04 -6.32 -20.51
CA ASP A 166 -0.73 -5.23 -21.22
C ASP A 166 -2.12 -5.66 -21.74
N THR A 167 -2.81 -6.52 -21.00
CA THR A 167 -4.14 -7.04 -21.38
C THR A 167 -5.23 -6.58 -20.43
N VAL A 168 -6.42 -6.33 -20.99
CA VAL A 168 -7.62 -6.11 -20.19
C VAL A 168 -7.97 -7.40 -19.44
N THR A 169 -8.07 -7.32 -18.12
CA THR A 169 -8.42 -8.45 -17.25
C THR A 169 -9.85 -8.36 -16.73
N LYS A 170 -10.44 -7.16 -16.71
CA LYS A 170 -11.82 -6.95 -16.25
C LYS A 170 -12.44 -5.70 -16.85
N THR A 171 -13.74 -5.77 -17.13
CA THR A 171 -14.58 -4.62 -17.48
C THR A 171 -15.82 -4.65 -16.61
N ILE A 172 -16.11 -3.54 -15.92
CA ILE A 172 -17.33 -3.34 -15.12
C ILE A 172 -18.14 -2.25 -15.81
N VAL A 173 -19.27 -2.62 -16.40
CA VAL A 173 -20.19 -1.67 -17.07
C VAL A 173 -21.15 -1.11 -16.04
N PHE A 174 -21.34 0.20 -16.03
CA PHE A 174 -22.22 0.83 -15.05
C PHE A 174 -23.69 0.77 -15.49
N PRO A 175 -24.62 0.33 -14.61
CA PRO A 175 -26.05 0.45 -14.85
C PRO A 175 -26.48 1.90 -15.06
N THR A 176 -27.55 2.13 -15.82
CA THR A 176 -28.09 3.50 -16.04
C THR A 176 -28.68 4.14 -14.78
N THR A 177 -28.83 3.37 -13.70
CA THR A 177 -29.19 3.88 -12.36
C THR A 177 -27.98 4.42 -11.59
N VAL A 178 -26.77 4.06 -12.00
CA VAL A 178 -25.48 4.44 -11.39
C VAL A 178 -24.72 5.43 -12.26
N ALA A 179 -24.71 5.26 -13.58
CA ALA A 179 -24.19 6.24 -14.53
C ALA A 179 -25.35 6.71 -15.40
N TYR A 180 -25.87 7.91 -15.12
CA TYR A 180 -26.94 8.48 -15.92
C TYR A 180 -26.41 8.91 -17.29
N SER A 181 -27.30 9.13 -18.25
CA SER A 181 -26.90 9.58 -19.59
C SER A 181 -26.20 10.94 -19.59
N ASP A 182 -26.49 11.77 -18.59
CA ASP A 182 -25.91 13.08 -18.33
C ASP A 182 -24.83 13.06 -17.23
N SER A 183 -24.49 11.90 -16.66
CA SER A 183 -23.34 11.77 -15.76
C SER A 183 -22.04 12.13 -16.49
N TYR A 184 -21.06 12.60 -15.73
CA TYR A 184 -19.68 12.76 -16.19
C TYR A 184 -18.77 12.21 -15.09
N LEU A 185 -18.52 10.91 -15.16
CA LEU A 185 -17.70 10.20 -14.17
C LEU A 185 -16.27 10.71 -14.30
N ASN A 186 -15.74 11.33 -13.24
CA ASN A 186 -14.48 12.02 -13.36
C ASN A 186 -13.34 11.24 -12.72
N ASP A 187 -13.16 11.38 -11.42
CA ASP A 187 -11.99 10.88 -10.72
C ASP A 187 -12.31 9.65 -9.88
N VAL A 188 -11.31 8.78 -9.66
CA VAL A 188 -11.49 7.49 -8.98
C VAL A 188 -10.39 7.19 -7.96
N ARG A 189 -10.75 6.60 -6.82
CA ARG A 189 -9.79 6.03 -5.86
C ARG A 189 -10.17 4.61 -5.45
N PHE A 190 -9.15 3.78 -5.22
CA PHE A 190 -9.32 2.35 -4.96
C PHE A 190 -8.93 1.99 -3.53
N ASP A 191 -9.82 1.29 -2.84
CA ASP A 191 -9.57 0.70 -1.54
C ASP A 191 -9.58 -0.83 -1.61
N LEU A 192 -8.39 -1.42 -1.65
CA LEU A 192 -8.23 -2.87 -1.65
C LEU A 192 -8.28 -3.50 -0.24
N ARG A 193 -8.54 -2.70 0.80
CA ARG A 193 -8.83 -3.17 2.17
C ARG A 193 -10.31 -3.48 2.38
N LYS A 194 -11.18 -3.02 1.48
CA LYS A 194 -12.62 -3.24 1.59
C LYS A 194 -13.01 -4.36 0.60
N SER A 195 -13.88 -5.26 1.04
CA SER A 195 -14.29 -6.48 0.30
C SER A 195 -13.13 -7.41 -0.14
N THR A 196 -13.45 -8.48 -0.88
CA THR A 196 -12.47 -9.50 -1.30
C THR A 196 -11.54 -9.00 -2.40
N ALA A 197 -12.03 -8.16 -3.31
CA ALA A 197 -11.30 -7.69 -4.48
C ALA A 197 -11.00 -6.18 -4.46
N GLY A 198 -11.52 -5.47 -3.47
CA GLY A 198 -11.43 -4.02 -3.35
C GLY A 198 -12.73 -3.31 -3.71
N VAL A 199 -12.77 -2.02 -3.40
CA VAL A 199 -13.85 -1.09 -3.77
C VAL A 199 -13.25 0.10 -4.52
N ALA A 200 -13.98 0.68 -5.45
CA ALA A 200 -13.69 1.98 -6.06
C ALA A 200 -14.69 3.03 -5.59
N TYR A 201 -14.21 4.25 -5.37
CA TYR A 201 -15.02 5.45 -5.15
C TYR A 201 -14.80 6.40 -6.32
N ILE A 202 -15.90 6.87 -6.92
CA ILE A 202 -15.89 7.64 -8.16
C ILE A 202 -16.73 8.90 -7.97
N THR A 203 -16.25 10.04 -8.44
CA THR A 203 -17.01 11.29 -8.48
C THR A 203 -17.79 11.46 -9.79
N ASP A 204 -18.94 12.13 -9.71
CA ASP A 204 -19.71 12.56 -10.88
C ASP A 204 -19.69 14.09 -10.95
N SER A 205 -18.88 14.63 -11.87
CA SER A 205 -18.58 16.07 -11.99
C SER A 205 -19.51 16.81 -12.95
N SER A 206 -20.52 16.12 -13.49
CA SER A 206 -21.42 16.61 -14.54
C SER A 206 -21.88 18.05 -14.33
N THR A 207 -21.79 18.85 -15.40
CA THR A 207 -22.32 20.22 -15.46
C THR A 207 -23.81 20.27 -15.81
N GLU A 208 -24.41 19.13 -16.14
CA GLU A 208 -25.79 19.02 -16.65
C GLU A 208 -26.72 18.29 -15.69
N GLY A 209 -26.17 17.50 -14.77
CA GLY A 209 -26.91 16.42 -14.12
C GLY A 209 -26.81 16.38 -12.61
N ARG A 210 -27.16 15.21 -12.08
CA ARG A 210 -27.12 14.90 -10.65
C ARG A 210 -25.72 14.42 -10.26
N ASN A 211 -24.97 15.27 -9.57
CA ASN A 211 -23.68 14.91 -9.00
C ASN A 211 -23.86 13.95 -7.82
N GLY A 212 -22.85 13.14 -7.54
CA GLY A 212 -22.86 12.17 -6.45
C GLY A 212 -21.52 11.47 -6.31
N ILE A 213 -21.46 10.55 -5.35
CA ILE A 213 -20.33 9.64 -5.16
C ILE A 213 -20.79 8.24 -5.51
N ILE A 214 -20.12 7.60 -6.45
CA ILE A 214 -20.40 6.24 -6.90
C ILE A 214 -19.44 5.29 -6.22
N VAL A 215 -19.95 4.15 -5.77
CA VAL A 215 -19.19 3.08 -5.13
C VAL A 215 -19.31 1.82 -5.97
N VAL A 216 -18.19 1.12 -6.16
CA VAL A 216 -18.12 -0.08 -7.00
C VAL A 216 -17.40 -1.19 -6.24
N ASP A 217 -18.04 -2.34 -6.02
CA ASP A 217 -17.33 -3.53 -5.57
C ASP A 217 -16.56 -4.14 -6.76
N LEU A 218 -15.23 -4.15 -6.66
CA LEU A 218 -14.37 -4.59 -7.76
C LEU A 218 -14.43 -6.11 -7.97
N GLY A 219 -15.03 -6.88 -7.06
CA GLY A 219 -15.16 -8.33 -7.12
C GLY A 219 -16.41 -8.71 -7.88
N SER A 220 -17.56 -8.30 -7.37
CA SER A 220 -18.87 -8.58 -7.97
C SER A 220 -19.18 -7.71 -9.18
N GLY A 221 -18.62 -6.49 -9.24
CA GLY A 221 -19.00 -5.48 -10.22
C GLY A 221 -20.29 -4.74 -9.86
N GLU A 222 -20.90 -5.03 -8.70
CA GLU A 222 -22.04 -4.26 -8.22
C GLU A 222 -21.62 -2.81 -7.93
N SER A 223 -22.50 -1.87 -8.25
CA SER A 223 -22.26 -0.45 -8.03
C SER A 223 -23.53 0.27 -7.58
N TRP A 224 -23.35 1.35 -6.82
CA TRP A 224 -24.42 2.18 -6.28
C TRP A 224 -23.95 3.63 -6.14
N ARG A 225 -24.90 4.55 -5.92
CA ARG A 225 -24.65 5.99 -5.76
C ARG A 225 -25.05 6.44 -4.36
N HIS A 226 -24.25 7.32 -3.78
CA HIS A 226 -24.50 8.07 -2.56
C HIS A 226 -24.46 9.57 -2.83
N LEU A 227 -25.07 10.34 -1.93
CA LEU A 227 -25.10 11.80 -1.99
C LEU A 227 -25.72 12.31 -3.30
N ASP A 228 -26.67 11.57 -3.88
CA ASP A 228 -27.28 11.87 -5.18
C ASP A 228 -28.00 13.23 -5.15
N GLY A 229 -27.39 14.24 -5.77
CA GLY A 229 -27.87 15.62 -5.79
C GLY A 229 -27.71 16.39 -4.48
N ALA A 230 -26.96 15.86 -3.50
CA ALA A 230 -26.67 16.56 -2.25
C ALA A 230 -25.91 17.87 -2.50
N ARG A 231 -26.02 18.83 -1.58
CA ARG A 231 -25.38 20.15 -1.74
C ARG A 231 -23.86 20.05 -1.82
N GLU A 232 -23.28 19.15 -1.02
CA GLU A 232 -21.84 19.01 -0.79
C GLU A 232 -21.10 18.34 -1.97
N VAL A 233 -21.83 17.82 -2.96
CA VAL A 233 -21.28 17.28 -4.21
C VAL A 233 -21.55 18.17 -5.42
N ARG A 234 -22.15 19.34 -5.21
CA ARG A 234 -22.57 20.28 -6.25
C ARG A 234 -21.74 21.56 -6.19
N PRO A 235 -21.63 22.32 -7.29
CA PRO A 235 -21.01 23.63 -7.27
C PRO A 235 -21.77 24.59 -6.34
N ASP A 236 -21.03 25.50 -5.70
CA ASP A 236 -21.62 26.60 -4.96
C ASP A 236 -22.35 27.55 -5.92
N ARG A 237 -23.55 28.00 -5.50
CA ARG A 237 -24.37 28.86 -6.34
C ARG A 237 -23.66 30.20 -6.57
N GLY A 238 -23.42 30.56 -7.83
CA GLY A 238 -22.78 31.82 -8.18
C GLY A 238 -21.26 31.83 -8.01
N PHE A 239 -20.64 30.65 -7.95
CA PHE A 239 -19.20 30.53 -7.73
C PHE A 239 -18.37 31.11 -8.89
N VAL A 240 -17.44 32.00 -8.55
CA VAL A 240 -16.45 32.57 -9.47
C VAL A 240 -15.06 32.19 -8.98
N ALA A 241 -14.31 31.49 -9.82
CA ALA A 241 -12.89 31.23 -9.63
C ALA A 241 -12.07 32.33 -10.30
N ASN A 242 -10.94 32.72 -9.72
CA ASN A 242 -10.02 33.66 -10.36
C ASN A 242 -8.77 32.94 -10.84
N VAL A 243 -8.38 33.14 -12.09
CA VAL A 243 -7.10 32.65 -12.65
C VAL A 243 -6.25 33.85 -12.99
N TRP A 244 -5.05 33.92 -12.41
CA TRP A 244 -4.14 35.05 -12.57
C TRP A 244 -4.77 36.41 -12.24
N GLY A 245 -5.67 36.42 -11.25
CA GLY A 245 -6.41 37.62 -10.81
C GLY A 245 -7.62 37.99 -11.69
N GLU A 246 -7.92 37.24 -12.75
CA GLU A 246 -9.07 37.47 -13.61
C GLU A 246 -10.22 36.51 -13.27
N PRO A 247 -11.46 37.00 -13.15
CA PRO A 247 -12.61 36.13 -12.91
C PRO A 247 -12.88 35.25 -14.13
N THR A 248 -13.08 33.96 -13.87
CA THR A 248 -13.39 32.96 -14.89
C THR A 248 -14.88 32.66 -14.91
N TYR A 249 -15.41 32.51 -16.12
CA TYR A 249 -16.80 32.13 -16.40
C TYR A 249 -16.80 30.98 -17.39
N TYR A 250 -17.93 30.29 -17.53
CA TYR A 250 -18.04 29.09 -18.33
C TYR A 250 -19.16 29.22 -19.38
N ILE A 251 -18.94 28.66 -20.56
CA ILE A 251 -19.93 28.53 -21.63
C ILE A 251 -20.22 27.03 -21.80
N PRO A 252 -21.43 26.56 -21.41
CA PRO A 252 -21.75 25.13 -21.40
C PRO A 252 -21.75 24.48 -22.78
N GLY A 253 -21.93 25.28 -23.83
CA GLY A 253 -21.88 24.81 -25.19
C GLY A 253 -22.28 25.91 -26.18
N PRO A 254 -22.25 25.60 -27.48
CA PRO A 254 -22.58 26.55 -28.53
C PRO A 254 -23.98 27.16 -28.33
N GLY A 255 -24.05 28.50 -28.37
CA GLY A 255 -25.30 29.25 -28.25
C GLY A 255 -25.92 29.26 -26.84
N GLN A 256 -25.27 28.66 -25.84
CA GLN A 256 -25.69 28.74 -24.45
C GLN A 256 -25.20 30.04 -23.79
N PRO A 257 -25.96 30.58 -22.82
CA PRO A 257 -25.53 31.77 -22.09
C PRO A 257 -24.30 31.49 -21.22
N LEU A 258 -23.51 32.53 -20.99
CA LEU A 258 -22.41 32.53 -20.02
C LEU A 258 -22.95 32.17 -18.62
N THR A 259 -22.23 31.32 -17.89
CA THR A 259 -22.57 30.89 -16.52
C THR A 259 -21.36 30.93 -15.58
N TYR A 260 -21.63 30.79 -14.29
CA TYR A 260 -20.65 30.50 -13.24
C TYR A 260 -20.10 29.07 -13.38
N LEU A 261 -18.97 28.78 -12.73
CA LEU A 261 -18.30 27.49 -12.83
C LEU A 261 -19.22 26.33 -12.37
N PRO A 262 -19.71 25.47 -13.29
CA PRO A 262 -20.85 24.58 -12.99
C PRO A 262 -20.44 23.15 -12.64
N PHE A 263 -19.15 22.86 -12.55
CA PHE A 263 -18.64 21.51 -12.30
C PHE A 263 -18.91 21.06 -10.86
N GLY A 264 -19.47 19.86 -10.72
CA GLY A 264 -19.73 19.22 -9.44
C GLY A 264 -18.49 18.60 -8.81
N SER A 265 -18.70 17.59 -7.96
CA SER A 265 -17.63 16.81 -7.35
C SER A 265 -16.70 16.22 -8.40
N ASP A 266 -15.41 16.45 -8.21
CA ASP A 266 -14.37 15.97 -9.10
C ASP A 266 -13.22 15.37 -8.30
N GLY A 267 -12.39 16.24 -7.72
CA GLY A 267 -11.30 15.84 -6.83
C GLY A 267 -11.78 14.93 -5.73
N ILE A 268 -11.14 13.76 -5.66
CA ILE A 268 -11.39 12.74 -4.66
C ILE A 268 -10.06 12.17 -4.17
N ALA A 269 -9.96 11.97 -2.86
CA ALA A 269 -8.80 11.35 -2.23
C ALA A 269 -9.25 10.39 -1.14
N LEU A 270 -8.54 9.28 -1.03
CA LEU A 270 -8.78 8.30 0.03
C LEU A 270 -7.74 8.50 1.12
N GLY A 271 -8.15 8.59 2.38
CA GLY A 271 -7.22 8.66 3.51
C GLY A 271 -6.21 7.50 3.46
N ALA A 272 -4.99 7.75 3.92
CA ALA A 272 -3.92 6.74 3.87
C ALA A 272 -4.31 5.44 4.61
N ASP A 273 -5.13 5.54 5.64
CA ASP A 273 -5.73 4.43 6.40
C ASP A 273 -6.99 3.82 5.75
N GLY A 274 -7.65 4.55 4.86
CA GLY A 274 -8.88 4.14 4.17
C GLY A 274 -10.15 4.39 4.93
N GLU A 275 -10.06 5.10 6.05
CA GLU A 275 -11.21 5.28 6.92
C GLU A 275 -12.08 6.44 6.44
N ASP A 276 -11.48 7.53 5.99
CA ASP A 276 -12.22 8.68 5.42
C ASP A 276 -11.99 8.79 3.90
N LEU A 277 -13.07 9.10 3.18
CA LEU A 277 -13.02 9.61 1.81
C LEU A 277 -13.11 11.14 1.84
N TYR A 278 -12.26 11.81 1.08
CA TYR A 278 -12.23 13.26 0.91
C TYR A 278 -12.66 13.63 -0.51
N TRP A 279 -13.42 14.71 -0.67
CA TRP A 279 -13.81 15.21 -1.98
C TRP A 279 -14.05 16.71 -1.99
N THR A 280 -14.17 17.26 -3.21
CA THR A 280 -14.51 18.66 -3.47
C THR A 280 -15.27 18.78 -4.78
N ALA A 281 -16.19 19.74 -4.85
CA ALA A 281 -16.66 20.23 -6.14
C ALA A 281 -15.63 21.22 -6.73
N VAL A 282 -15.48 21.23 -8.05
CA VAL A 282 -14.61 22.21 -8.75
C VAL A 282 -15.21 23.62 -8.62
N GLY A 283 -16.54 23.74 -8.71
CA GLY A 283 -17.26 24.98 -8.42
C GLY A 283 -17.34 25.35 -6.94
N SER A 284 -16.34 25.01 -6.11
CA SER A 284 -16.27 25.34 -4.69
C SER A 284 -14.80 25.44 -4.20
N ARG A 285 -14.60 26.04 -3.03
CA ARG A 285 -13.32 25.98 -2.28
C ARG A 285 -13.31 24.94 -1.17
N THR A 286 -14.47 24.36 -0.86
CA THR A 286 -14.69 23.57 0.34
C THR A 286 -14.20 22.14 0.17
N LEU A 287 -13.37 21.69 1.11
CA LEU A 287 -13.01 20.29 1.25
C LEU A 287 -14.00 19.59 2.17
N TYR A 288 -14.57 18.47 1.72
CA TYR A 288 -15.44 17.63 2.53
C TYR A 288 -14.79 16.27 2.79
N SER A 289 -15.22 15.61 3.86
CA SER A 289 -14.90 14.20 4.09
C SER A 289 -16.03 13.45 4.80
N LEU A 290 -16.06 12.13 4.69
CA LEU A 290 -16.91 11.25 5.50
C LEU A 290 -16.32 9.83 5.54
N SER A 291 -16.76 8.99 6.48
CA SER A 291 -16.25 7.61 6.62
C SER A 291 -16.62 6.73 5.43
N THR A 292 -15.64 5.97 4.91
CA THR A 292 -15.88 4.97 3.87
C THR A 292 -16.89 3.90 4.29
N GLU A 293 -17.02 3.61 5.59
CA GLU A 293 -18.04 2.70 6.11
C GLU A 293 -19.46 3.16 5.75
N ARG A 294 -19.73 4.46 5.78
CA ARG A 294 -21.05 5.01 5.40
C ARG A 294 -21.36 4.87 3.92
N LEU A 295 -20.34 4.96 3.07
CA LEU A 295 -20.48 4.76 1.63
C LEU A 295 -20.68 3.28 1.28
N LEU A 296 -20.23 2.37 2.15
CA LEU A 296 -20.39 0.94 1.99
C LEU A 296 -21.72 0.41 2.56
N ASP A 297 -22.40 1.19 3.42
CA ASP A 297 -23.69 0.81 3.98
C ASP A 297 -24.78 0.78 2.89
N ARG A 298 -25.50 -0.33 2.82
CA ARG A 298 -26.61 -0.55 1.89
C ARG A 298 -27.95 -0.74 2.61
N SER A 299 -28.02 -0.39 3.89
CA SER A 299 -29.26 -0.37 4.67
C SER A 299 -30.26 0.64 4.09
N SER A 300 -31.54 0.50 4.44
CA SER A 300 -32.59 1.44 3.98
C SER A 300 -32.37 2.89 4.42
N ASN A 301 -31.51 3.12 5.42
CA ASN A 301 -31.21 4.44 5.98
C ASN A 301 -29.81 4.95 5.59
N SER A 302 -29.09 4.23 4.72
CA SER A 302 -27.68 4.51 4.43
C SER A 302 -27.44 5.93 3.95
N GLU A 303 -28.31 6.46 3.08
CA GLU A 303 -28.19 7.82 2.56
C GLU A 303 -28.33 8.90 3.66
N LEU A 304 -29.29 8.72 4.58
CA LEU A 304 -29.45 9.63 5.72
C LEU A 304 -28.23 9.58 6.64
N LEU A 305 -27.65 8.39 6.84
CA LEU A 305 -26.46 8.21 7.66
C LEU A 305 -25.22 8.84 7.01
N ALA A 306 -25.05 8.67 5.70
CA ALA A 306 -23.96 9.28 4.95
C ALA A 306 -24.03 10.81 5.00
N GLN A 307 -25.20 11.40 4.74
CA GLN A 307 -25.39 12.85 4.79
C GLN A 307 -25.13 13.44 6.18
N ASN A 308 -25.57 12.76 7.25
CA ASN A 308 -25.36 13.22 8.62
C ASN A 308 -23.89 13.16 9.07
N GLU A 309 -23.04 12.37 8.41
CA GLU A 309 -21.62 12.26 8.75
C GLU A 309 -20.71 13.16 7.91
N ILE A 310 -21.23 13.95 6.97
CA ILE A 310 -20.39 14.84 6.18
C ILE A 310 -19.69 15.86 7.08
N ARG A 311 -18.36 15.93 6.96
CA ARG A 311 -17.50 16.85 7.69
C ARG A 311 -16.96 17.90 6.72
N ASN A 312 -17.22 19.17 7.00
CA ASN A 312 -16.55 20.28 6.33
C ASN A 312 -15.14 20.45 6.94
N ARG A 313 -14.11 20.36 6.09
CA ARG A 313 -12.69 20.43 6.48
C ARG A 313 -12.06 21.81 6.20
N GLY A 314 -12.86 22.79 5.83
CA GLY A 314 -12.42 24.14 5.50
C GLY A 314 -12.11 24.32 4.01
N GLU A 315 -11.43 25.42 3.69
CA GLU A 315 -11.09 25.77 2.32
C GLU A 315 -9.68 25.30 1.92
N LYS A 316 -9.52 24.95 0.64
CA LYS A 316 -8.24 24.54 0.04
C LYS A 316 -7.88 25.28 -1.26
N GLY A 317 -8.78 26.14 -1.74
CA GLY A 317 -8.74 26.72 -3.08
C GLY A 317 -9.54 25.89 -4.10
N VAL A 318 -9.65 26.43 -5.32
CA VAL A 318 -10.28 25.71 -6.44
C VAL A 318 -9.35 24.60 -6.88
N SER A 319 -9.86 23.38 -6.88
CA SER A 319 -9.12 22.21 -7.31
C SER A 319 -9.96 21.38 -8.26
N ASP A 320 -9.26 20.79 -9.22
CA ASP A 320 -9.79 19.71 -10.03
C ASP A 320 -9.35 18.38 -9.39
N GLY A 321 -8.09 17.98 -9.58
CA GLY A 321 -7.54 16.74 -9.01
C GLY A 321 -7.19 16.80 -7.51
N MET A 322 -7.22 15.64 -6.87
CA MET A 322 -6.75 15.40 -5.49
C MET A 322 -5.94 14.09 -5.40
N GLU A 323 -5.10 13.92 -4.37
CA GLU A 323 -4.37 12.68 -4.11
C GLU A 323 -3.90 12.57 -2.63
N THR A 324 -3.55 11.38 -2.17
CA THR A 324 -2.99 11.11 -0.85
C THR A 324 -1.58 10.50 -0.91
N ASP A 325 -0.72 10.81 0.06
CA ASP A 325 0.57 10.15 0.28
C ASP A 325 0.62 9.30 1.56
N THR A 326 1.74 8.59 1.77
CA THR A 326 1.98 7.78 2.99
C THR A 326 2.14 8.59 4.28
N ASN A 327 2.33 9.91 4.22
CA ASN A 327 2.32 10.75 5.42
C ASN A 327 0.89 11.01 5.92
N GLY A 328 -0.11 10.77 5.05
CA GLY A 328 -1.52 11.03 5.27
C GLY A 328 -1.95 12.41 4.80
N TYR A 329 -1.13 13.13 4.02
CA TYR A 329 -1.51 14.43 3.49
C TYR A 329 -2.44 14.28 2.29
N ILE A 330 -3.47 15.14 2.24
CA ILE A 330 -4.46 15.18 1.16
C ILE A 330 -4.12 16.36 0.24
N TYR A 331 -3.47 16.08 -0.88
CA TYR A 331 -3.10 17.05 -1.88
C TYR A 331 -4.29 17.45 -2.74
N ALA A 332 -4.34 18.72 -3.11
CA ALA A 332 -5.33 19.26 -4.02
C ALA A 332 -4.72 20.37 -4.86
N GLY A 333 -5.12 20.47 -6.13
CA GLY A 333 -4.82 21.65 -6.94
C GLY A 333 -5.32 22.94 -6.27
N ASN A 334 -4.68 24.06 -6.57
CA ASN A 334 -5.10 25.38 -6.12
C ASN A 334 -4.80 26.40 -7.21
N MET A 335 -5.65 26.36 -8.25
CA MET A 335 -5.46 27.14 -9.47
C MET A 335 -5.51 28.66 -9.25
N GLU A 336 -6.24 29.12 -8.23
CA GLU A 336 -6.34 30.55 -7.93
C GLU A 336 -5.03 31.13 -7.36
N GLN A 337 -4.14 30.27 -6.86
CA GLN A 337 -2.86 30.66 -6.28
C GLN A 337 -1.66 30.07 -7.02
N GLU A 338 -1.87 29.48 -8.20
CA GLU A 338 -0.81 28.86 -9.01
C GLU A 338 -0.05 27.78 -8.22
N ALA A 339 -0.79 26.97 -7.48
CA ALA A 339 -0.24 26.10 -6.46
C ALA A 339 -0.88 24.71 -6.42
N ILE A 340 -0.23 23.81 -5.69
CA ILE A 340 -0.83 22.63 -5.10
C ILE A 340 -0.76 22.84 -3.59
N SER A 341 -1.88 22.62 -2.90
CA SER A 341 -1.98 22.66 -1.44
C SER A 341 -2.09 21.22 -0.90
N PHE A 342 -1.84 21.02 0.39
CA PHE A 342 -2.31 19.84 1.09
C PHE A 342 -3.08 20.20 2.35
N PHE A 343 -4.03 19.33 2.70
CA PHE A 343 -4.68 19.27 4.00
C PHE A 343 -4.03 18.18 4.85
N ASN A 344 -3.75 18.46 6.13
CA ASN A 344 -3.24 17.50 7.10
C ASN A 344 -4.37 17.07 8.05
N PRO A 345 -4.87 15.82 7.95
CA PRO A 345 -5.93 15.33 8.82
C PRO A 345 -5.57 15.28 10.31
N LYS A 346 -4.28 15.25 10.66
CA LYS A 346 -3.83 15.12 12.07
C LYS A 346 -4.06 16.40 12.88
N ASP A 347 -3.91 17.57 12.25
CA ASP A 347 -4.05 18.87 12.90
C ASP A 347 -5.08 19.79 12.22
N ALA A 348 -5.73 19.29 11.15
CA ALA A 348 -6.71 20.00 10.33
C ALA A 348 -6.17 21.28 9.67
N SER A 349 -4.86 21.36 9.40
CA SER A 349 -4.27 22.48 8.69
C SER A 349 -4.30 22.31 7.17
N SER A 350 -4.47 23.42 6.44
CA SER A 350 -4.26 23.51 5.00
C SER A 350 -3.03 24.36 4.72
N THR A 351 -2.08 23.84 3.94
CA THR A 351 -0.81 24.53 3.63
C THR A 351 -0.48 24.41 2.14
N ILE A 352 0.19 25.41 1.56
CA ILE A 352 0.74 25.31 0.21
C ILE A 352 1.88 24.28 0.23
N PHE A 353 1.82 23.30 -0.67
CA PHE A 353 2.90 22.35 -0.90
C PHE A 353 3.93 22.94 -1.85
N VAL A 354 3.48 23.35 -3.04
CA VAL A 354 4.30 23.95 -4.08
C VAL A 354 3.51 25.05 -4.78
N ARG A 355 4.19 26.15 -5.10
CA ARG A 355 3.66 27.26 -5.89
C ARG A 355 4.66 27.64 -6.96
N ASP A 356 4.18 27.78 -8.19
CA ASP A 356 4.97 28.21 -9.34
C ASP A 356 4.03 28.80 -10.39
N PRO A 357 4.35 29.95 -11.04
CA PRO A 357 3.46 30.59 -12.02
C PRO A 357 3.13 29.72 -13.23
N ARG A 358 3.88 28.63 -13.45
CA ARG A 358 3.59 27.63 -14.47
C ARG A 358 2.43 26.71 -14.10
N ILE A 359 2.02 26.64 -12.84
CA ILE A 359 0.87 25.86 -12.37
C ILE A 359 -0.39 26.71 -12.56
N ASN A 360 -1.31 26.28 -13.43
CA ASN A 360 -2.58 26.99 -13.65
C ASN A 360 -3.81 26.10 -13.48
N TRP A 361 -3.77 24.86 -13.93
CA TRP A 361 -4.87 23.91 -13.78
C TRP A 361 -4.29 22.52 -13.63
N VAL A 362 -4.41 21.99 -12.41
CA VAL A 362 -3.90 20.68 -12.03
C VAL A 362 -5.08 19.73 -11.89
N ASP A 363 -5.07 18.70 -12.72
CA ASP A 363 -6.07 17.65 -12.78
C ASP A 363 -5.57 16.39 -12.02
N THR A 364 -6.15 15.20 -12.24
CA THR A 364 -5.80 13.96 -11.51
C THR A 364 -4.29 13.81 -11.33
N MET A 365 -3.86 13.83 -10.06
CA MET A 365 -2.47 13.69 -9.65
C MET A 365 -2.18 12.24 -9.26
N ALA A 366 -0.90 11.88 -9.20
CA ALA A 366 -0.47 10.59 -8.69
C ALA A 366 0.79 10.70 -7.82
N THR A 367 0.74 10.08 -6.64
CA THR A 367 1.94 9.86 -5.84
C THR A 367 2.72 8.68 -6.40
N GLY A 368 4.04 8.82 -6.52
CA GLY A 368 4.95 7.79 -7.03
C GLY A 368 5.61 6.96 -5.92
N ALA A 369 6.07 5.76 -6.27
CA ALA A 369 6.90 4.93 -5.39
C ALA A 369 8.25 5.60 -5.05
N ASP A 370 8.70 6.48 -5.96
CA ASP A 370 9.95 7.24 -5.92
C ASP A 370 9.87 8.50 -5.03
N GLY A 371 8.72 8.73 -4.39
CA GLY A 371 8.52 9.83 -3.47
C GLY A 371 8.22 11.18 -4.13
N TYR A 372 7.71 11.17 -5.36
CA TYR A 372 7.27 12.37 -6.07
C TYR A 372 5.75 12.42 -6.21
N LEU A 373 5.19 13.63 -6.23
CA LEU A 373 3.85 13.90 -6.72
C LEU A 373 3.96 14.26 -8.21
N TYR A 374 3.31 13.46 -9.06
CA TYR A 374 3.18 13.69 -10.49
C TYR A 374 1.84 14.37 -10.77
N PHE A 375 1.86 15.39 -11.62
CA PHE A 375 0.66 16.14 -11.94
C PHE A 375 0.76 16.83 -13.29
N THR A 376 -0.35 16.85 -14.01
CA THR A 376 -0.45 17.57 -15.29
C THR A 376 -0.73 19.04 -15.04
N VAL A 377 -0.30 19.89 -15.98
CA VAL A 377 -0.81 21.25 -16.13
C VAL A 377 -1.43 21.37 -17.50
N ASN A 378 -2.76 21.36 -17.54
CA ASN A 378 -3.52 21.19 -18.77
C ASN A 378 -4.09 22.50 -19.35
N GLN A 379 -4.11 23.61 -18.60
CA GLN A 379 -4.64 24.89 -19.09
C GLN A 379 -6.17 24.90 -19.38
N LEU A 380 -6.99 24.08 -18.70
CA LEU A 380 -8.44 24.01 -18.95
C LEU A 380 -9.14 25.39 -18.87
N SER A 381 -8.76 26.23 -17.90
CA SER A 381 -9.25 27.60 -17.74
C SER A 381 -8.99 28.49 -18.96
N PHE A 382 -8.07 28.11 -19.85
CA PHE A 382 -7.73 28.84 -21.06
C PHE A 382 -8.42 28.31 -22.32
N SER A 383 -9.25 27.28 -22.18
CA SER A 383 -10.02 26.72 -23.30
C SER A 383 -11.11 27.69 -23.79
N SER A 384 -11.66 27.39 -24.97
CA SER A 384 -12.76 28.16 -25.58
C SER A 384 -14.07 28.15 -24.76
N ALA A 385 -14.21 27.19 -23.83
CA ALA A 385 -15.33 27.13 -22.90
C ALA A 385 -15.23 28.21 -21.81
N PHE A 386 -14.03 28.68 -21.49
CA PHE A 386 -13.79 29.71 -20.47
C PHE A 386 -13.52 31.09 -21.08
N TYR A 387 -12.92 31.13 -22.27
CA TYR A 387 -12.70 32.35 -23.05
C TYR A 387 -13.61 32.34 -24.28
N PRO A 388 -14.73 33.09 -24.28
CA PRO A 388 -15.84 32.93 -25.21
C PRO A 388 -15.47 32.64 -26.67
N GLY A 389 -15.44 31.36 -27.04
CA GLY A 389 -15.14 30.90 -28.40
C GLY A 389 -13.68 31.05 -28.86
N THR A 390 -12.76 31.45 -27.99
CA THR A 390 -11.33 31.59 -28.29
C THR A 390 -10.53 30.65 -27.41
N ASP A 391 -9.95 29.60 -28.00
CA ASP A 391 -9.00 28.74 -27.29
C ASP A 391 -7.67 29.48 -27.12
N ARG A 392 -7.27 29.71 -25.86
CA ARG A 392 -6.03 30.40 -25.48
C ARG A 392 -4.99 29.43 -24.91
N ARG A 393 -5.26 28.13 -24.91
CA ARG A 393 -4.29 27.12 -24.50
C ARG A 393 -3.10 27.13 -25.45
N VAL A 394 -1.90 26.94 -24.91
CA VAL A 394 -0.65 26.92 -25.67
C VAL A 394 0.06 25.61 -25.43
N LYS A 395 0.36 24.91 -26.52
CA LYS A 395 1.19 23.70 -26.51
C LYS A 395 2.68 24.05 -26.38
N PRO A 396 3.50 23.17 -25.79
CA PRO A 396 3.12 21.88 -25.19
C PRO A 396 2.41 22.03 -23.84
N PHE A 397 1.52 21.08 -23.52
CA PHE A 397 1.09 20.86 -22.13
C PHE A 397 2.19 20.10 -21.39
N VAL A 398 2.19 20.11 -20.06
CA VAL A 398 3.35 19.61 -19.29
C VAL A 398 2.89 18.67 -18.18
N LEU A 399 3.60 17.54 -18.06
CA LEU A 399 3.61 16.72 -16.86
C LEU A 399 4.78 17.16 -15.98
N PHE A 400 4.47 17.67 -14.81
CA PHE A 400 5.46 17.98 -13.78
C PHE A 400 5.53 16.88 -12.73
N ARG A 401 6.63 16.88 -11.99
CA ARG A 401 6.70 16.26 -10.67
C ARG A 401 7.38 17.16 -9.65
N ALA A 402 7.03 16.96 -8.38
CA ALA A 402 7.62 17.64 -7.24
C ALA A 402 7.88 16.65 -6.09
N GLN A 403 9.01 16.79 -5.41
CA GLN A 403 9.39 15.88 -4.31
C GLN A 403 8.42 16.00 -3.13
N LEU A 404 7.83 14.88 -2.70
CA LEU A 404 6.93 14.83 -1.55
C LEU A 404 7.68 15.15 -0.24
N PRO A 405 7.04 15.83 0.72
CA PRO A 405 7.61 16.10 2.04
C PRO A 405 7.77 14.81 2.85
N GLY A 406 8.68 14.82 3.82
CA GLY A 406 8.77 13.76 4.84
C GLY A 406 9.03 12.35 4.31
N ASN A 407 9.63 12.21 3.11
CA ASN A 407 9.77 10.94 2.40
C ASN A 407 8.42 10.25 2.12
N GLY A 408 7.38 11.05 1.88
CA GLY A 408 6.08 10.55 1.44
C GLY A 408 6.21 9.78 0.12
N THR A 409 5.46 8.69 -0.02
CA THR A 409 5.36 7.90 -1.25
C THR A 409 3.90 7.53 -1.51
N ARG A 410 3.63 6.75 -2.55
CA ARG A 410 2.30 6.24 -2.87
C ARG A 410 1.74 5.32 -1.78
N THR A 411 0.47 5.49 -1.44
CA THR A 411 -0.23 4.61 -0.50
C THR A 411 -0.53 3.25 -1.14
N TYR A 412 0.31 2.26 -0.88
CA TYR A 412 0.09 0.87 -1.29
C TYR A 412 -0.78 0.09 -0.30
N SER A 413 -1.83 0.71 0.22
CA SER A 413 -2.70 0.03 1.17
C SER A 413 -3.80 -0.76 0.45
N ALA A 414 -3.41 -1.85 -0.21
CA ALA A 414 -4.15 -3.08 -0.01
C ALA A 414 -3.74 -3.61 1.37
N TYR A 415 -4.38 -4.65 1.89
CA TYR A 415 -3.77 -5.46 2.96
C TYR A 415 -2.44 -6.12 2.53
N HIS A 416 -1.42 -5.36 2.13
CA HIS A 416 -0.05 -5.86 2.04
C HIS A 416 0.52 -6.14 3.43
N PHE A 417 -0.11 -5.63 4.49
CA PHE A 417 0.28 -5.98 5.84
C PHE A 417 -0.33 -7.30 6.33
N LEU A 418 -1.50 -7.76 5.86
CA LEU A 418 -2.11 -9.02 6.33
C LEU A 418 -2.27 -10.04 5.19
N LEU A 419 -1.51 -11.14 5.28
CA LEU A 419 -1.45 -12.19 4.27
C LEU A 419 -1.99 -13.51 4.85
N PRO A 420 -2.60 -14.39 4.04
CA PRO A 420 -2.96 -15.72 4.52
C PRO A 420 -1.69 -16.51 4.91
N LEU A 421 -1.74 -17.23 6.03
CA LEU A 421 -0.68 -18.14 6.43
C LEU A 421 -0.84 -19.46 5.66
N GLY A 422 -0.14 -19.56 4.53
CA GLY A 422 -0.32 -20.66 3.58
C GLY A 422 -1.72 -20.63 2.96
N ARG A 423 -2.34 -21.80 2.81
CA ARG A 423 -3.74 -21.95 2.34
C ARG A 423 -4.76 -21.93 3.48
N SER A 424 -4.36 -21.59 4.69
CA SER A 424 -5.30 -21.45 5.81
C SER A 424 -6.12 -20.16 5.70
N GLY A 425 -7.24 -20.10 6.41
CA GLY A 425 -8.03 -18.87 6.57
C GLY A 425 -7.42 -17.86 7.54
N LEU A 426 -6.34 -18.22 8.24
CA LEU A 426 -5.67 -17.34 9.20
C LEU A 426 -4.87 -16.28 8.45
N LYS A 427 -5.11 -15.00 8.74
CA LYS A 427 -4.31 -13.89 8.22
C LYS A 427 -3.28 -13.46 9.25
N VAL A 428 -2.03 -13.34 8.81
CA VAL A 428 -0.89 -12.91 9.63
C VAL A 428 -0.28 -11.64 9.08
N SER A 429 0.42 -10.91 9.94
CA SER A 429 1.20 -9.76 9.52
C SER A 429 2.35 -10.17 8.60
N SER A 430 2.62 -9.36 7.57
CA SER A 430 3.69 -9.60 6.58
C SER A 430 5.05 -9.76 7.25
N ILE A 431 5.26 -9.00 8.33
CA ILE A 431 6.36 -9.11 9.28
C ILE A 431 5.80 -9.60 10.61
N ILE A 432 6.48 -10.56 11.22
CA ILE A 432 6.11 -11.14 12.52
C ILE A 432 7.04 -10.58 13.60
N LEU A 433 6.49 -10.18 14.73
CA LEU A 433 7.28 -9.78 15.89
C LEU A 433 7.78 -11.04 16.61
N GLY A 434 9.10 -11.18 16.74
CA GLY A 434 9.72 -12.23 17.55
C GLY A 434 9.99 -11.74 18.98
N ALA A 435 9.43 -12.44 19.96
CA ALA A 435 9.45 -12.07 21.37
C ALA A 435 10.60 -12.70 22.18
N MET A 436 11.56 -13.39 21.54
CA MET A 436 12.76 -13.93 22.22
C MET A 436 13.55 -12.86 22.99
N GLY A 437 13.45 -11.61 22.55
CA GLY A 437 14.08 -10.45 23.17
C GLY A 437 13.28 -9.78 24.30
N PHE A 438 12.13 -10.34 24.70
CA PHE A 438 11.28 -9.87 25.79
C PHE A 438 11.21 -10.93 26.89
N GLY A 439 11.61 -10.60 28.11
CA GLY A 439 11.76 -11.59 29.18
C GLY A 439 12.49 -11.03 30.39
N ASP A 440 13.48 -11.77 30.88
CA ASP A 440 14.30 -11.36 32.03
C ASP A 440 15.76 -11.17 31.57
N PRO A 441 16.37 -9.98 31.71
CA PRO A 441 17.78 -9.76 31.38
C PRO A 441 18.76 -10.58 32.23
N ALA A 442 18.34 -11.03 33.42
CA ALA A 442 19.08 -11.95 34.27
C ALA A 442 18.85 -13.42 33.89
N SER A 443 17.95 -13.69 32.93
CA SER A 443 17.86 -15.02 32.34
C SER A 443 19.02 -15.27 31.40
N SER A 444 19.21 -16.54 31.13
CA SER A 444 20.11 -17.10 30.13
C SER A 444 19.90 -16.71 28.68
N ASN A 445 18.74 -16.14 28.32
CA ASN A 445 18.58 -15.59 26.98
C ASN A 445 19.63 -14.49 26.75
N GLY A 446 20.16 -13.90 27.83
CA GLY A 446 21.32 -13.01 27.86
C GLY A 446 20.93 -11.59 28.23
N PRO A 447 21.93 -10.75 28.57
CA PRO A 447 21.70 -9.38 29.05
C PRO A 447 21.07 -8.45 28.00
N TRP A 448 20.94 -8.90 26.75
CA TRP A 448 20.34 -8.14 25.64
C TRP A 448 18.81 -8.25 25.58
N VAL A 449 18.19 -9.07 26.44
CA VAL A 449 16.74 -9.16 26.60
C VAL A 449 16.21 -7.92 27.33
N LEU A 450 15.00 -7.50 26.97
CA LEU A 450 14.29 -6.41 27.65
C LEU A 450 13.37 -6.97 28.73
N ASP A 451 13.33 -6.29 29.87
CA ASP A 451 12.40 -6.60 30.95
C ASP A 451 10.94 -6.25 30.61
N GLU A 452 10.00 -6.56 31.52
CA GLU A 452 8.58 -6.28 31.34
C GLU A 452 8.32 -4.78 31.10
N ALA A 453 8.97 -3.89 31.86
CA ALA A 453 8.75 -2.45 31.77
C ALA A 453 9.15 -1.88 30.40
N ALA A 454 10.25 -2.36 29.81
CA ALA A 454 10.69 -1.97 28.47
C ALA A 454 9.93 -2.69 27.35
N SER A 455 9.44 -3.91 27.58
CA SER A 455 8.77 -4.72 26.56
C SER A 455 7.32 -4.31 26.31
N LEU A 456 6.57 -3.97 27.36
CA LEU A 456 5.13 -3.67 27.26
C LEU A 456 4.80 -2.52 26.28
N PRO A 457 5.49 -1.35 26.32
CA PRO A 457 5.22 -0.27 25.38
C PRO A 457 5.50 -0.66 23.92
N LEU A 458 6.53 -1.50 23.68
CA LEU A 458 6.89 -1.94 22.34
C LEU A 458 5.87 -2.92 21.75
N LEU A 459 5.32 -3.82 22.56
CA LEU A 459 4.22 -4.70 22.13
C LEU A 459 2.99 -3.87 21.75
N LYS A 460 2.65 -2.84 22.53
CA LYS A 460 1.56 -1.91 22.19
C LYS A 460 1.84 -1.15 20.90
N TYR A 461 3.04 -0.58 20.76
CA TYR A 461 3.43 0.16 19.56
C TYR A 461 3.39 -0.72 18.31
N ALA A 462 3.90 -1.95 18.40
CA ALA A 462 3.84 -2.92 17.31
C ALA A 462 2.40 -3.20 16.88
N PHE A 463 1.48 -3.44 17.84
CA PHE A 463 0.06 -3.65 17.55
C PHE A 463 -0.58 -2.44 16.87
N ASP A 464 -0.32 -1.23 17.39
CA ASP A 464 -0.88 0.02 16.85
C ASP A 464 -0.42 0.33 15.44
N LYS A 465 0.78 -0.14 15.08
CA LYS A 465 1.33 -0.04 13.72
C LYS A 465 0.88 -1.17 12.79
N GLY A 466 0.00 -2.04 13.27
CA GLY A 466 -0.57 -3.15 12.51
C GLY A 466 0.17 -4.47 12.66
N ILE A 467 1.34 -4.53 13.32
CA ILE A 467 2.09 -5.77 13.61
C ILE A 467 1.36 -6.59 14.65
N ASN A 468 0.42 -7.41 14.18
CA ASN A 468 -0.49 -8.16 15.02
C ASN A 468 -0.17 -9.66 15.12
N THR A 469 0.90 -10.14 14.50
CA THR A 469 1.36 -11.53 14.65
C THR A 469 2.63 -11.58 15.47
N TRP A 470 2.57 -12.24 16.63
CA TRP A 470 3.65 -12.30 17.61
C TRP A 470 4.06 -13.75 17.87
N ASP A 471 5.36 -14.01 17.76
CA ASP A 471 5.98 -15.32 17.96
C ASP A 471 6.79 -15.35 19.25
N THR A 472 6.49 -16.30 20.13
CA THR A 472 7.20 -16.57 21.39
C THR A 472 7.46 -18.07 21.54
N ALA A 473 7.95 -18.53 22.68
CA ALA A 473 8.10 -19.95 23.02
C ALA A 473 8.03 -20.13 24.54
N ASP A 474 7.61 -21.31 24.99
CA ASP A 474 7.62 -21.72 26.39
C ASP A 474 8.99 -21.55 27.06
N THR A 475 10.07 -21.86 26.34
CA THR A 475 11.45 -21.78 26.84
C THR A 475 12.02 -20.36 26.86
N TYR A 476 11.42 -19.39 26.15
CA TYR A 476 11.98 -18.04 26.05
C TYR A 476 11.93 -17.33 27.41
N SER A 477 13.12 -17.07 27.97
CA SER A 477 13.27 -16.60 29.36
C SER A 477 12.45 -17.47 30.33
N GLN A 478 12.47 -18.79 30.14
CA GLN A 478 11.79 -19.77 31.01
C GLN A 478 10.28 -19.48 31.18
N GLY A 479 9.63 -19.07 30.09
CA GLY A 479 8.20 -18.76 30.06
C GLY A 479 7.89 -17.27 30.31
N LYS A 480 8.86 -16.46 30.73
CA LYS A 480 8.62 -15.05 31.04
C LYS A 480 8.15 -14.25 29.82
N SER A 481 8.60 -14.61 28.62
CA SER A 481 8.16 -13.97 27.38
C SER A 481 6.65 -14.11 27.16
N GLU A 482 6.09 -15.30 27.41
CA GLU A 482 4.64 -15.55 27.32
C GLU A 482 3.87 -14.75 28.37
N GLU A 483 4.39 -14.64 29.60
CA GLU A 483 3.77 -13.83 30.65
C GLU A 483 3.68 -12.35 30.24
N ILE A 484 4.77 -11.79 29.69
CA ILE A 484 4.81 -10.38 29.26
C ILE A 484 3.78 -10.14 28.15
N ILE A 485 3.65 -11.05 27.18
CA ILE A 485 2.62 -10.97 26.14
C ILE A 485 1.21 -11.00 26.75
N GLY A 486 0.93 -11.94 27.66
CA GLY A 486 -0.35 -12.01 28.36
C GLY A 486 -0.67 -10.73 29.14
N ARG A 487 0.34 -10.13 29.76
CA ARG A 487 0.23 -8.83 30.46
C ARG A 487 -0.06 -7.69 29.50
N ALA A 488 0.62 -7.61 28.35
CA ALA A 488 0.36 -6.60 27.33
C ALA A 488 -1.10 -6.65 26.83
N ILE A 489 -1.60 -7.84 26.53
CA ILE A 489 -2.99 -8.03 26.07
C ILE A 489 -3.97 -7.47 27.09
N LYS A 490 -3.80 -7.85 28.36
CA LYS A 490 -4.69 -7.42 29.45
C LYS A 490 -4.56 -5.93 29.76
N GLN A 491 -3.33 -5.41 29.84
CA GLN A 491 -3.05 -4.04 30.24
C GLN A 491 -3.55 -3.02 29.21
N TYR A 492 -3.38 -3.31 27.92
CA TYR A 492 -3.76 -2.40 26.84
C TYR A 492 -5.12 -2.70 26.22
N GLY A 493 -5.85 -3.69 26.74
CA GLY A 493 -7.16 -4.07 26.21
C GLY A 493 -7.10 -4.51 24.75
N ILE A 494 -6.04 -5.22 24.34
CA ILE A 494 -5.86 -5.65 22.95
C ILE A 494 -6.95 -6.69 22.62
N PRO A 495 -7.81 -6.44 21.62
CA PRO A 495 -8.86 -7.39 21.25
C PRO A 495 -8.24 -8.69 20.74
N ARG A 496 -8.58 -9.81 21.37
CA ARG A 496 -7.94 -11.10 21.12
C ARG A 496 -8.12 -11.57 19.67
N GLU A 497 -9.26 -11.24 19.07
CA GLU A 497 -9.61 -11.56 17.68
C GLU A 497 -8.80 -10.76 16.65
N LYS A 498 -8.12 -9.68 17.06
CA LYS A 498 -7.23 -8.88 16.19
C LYS A 498 -5.77 -9.29 16.29
N LEU A 499 -5.41 -10.21 17.18
CA LEU A 499 -4.03 -10.63 17.46
C LEU A 499 -3.84 -12.10 17.09
N VAL A 500 -2.67 -12.43 16.53
CA VAL A 500 -2.25 -13.80 16.21
C VAL A 500 -1.02 -14.16 17.06
N LEU A 501 -1.16 -15.18 17.90
CA LEU A 501 -0.12 -15.64 18.82
C LEU A 501 0.45 -16.99 18.37
N LEU A 502 1.76 -17.03 18.17
CA LEU A 502 2.51 -18.26 17.94
C LEU A 502 3.32 -18.57 19.19
N SER A 503 3.25 -19.81 19.67
CA SER A 503 4.16 -20.32 20.70
C SER A 503 4.71 -21.68 20.28
N LYS A 504 5.71 -22.17 21.01
CA LYS A 504 6.45 -23.39 20.67
C LYS A 504 6.55 -24.33 21.86
N VAL A 505 6.68 -25.62 21.56
CA VAL A 505 6.94 -26.69 22.52
C VAL A 505 8.05 -27.61 22.01
N PHE A 506 9.04 -27.91 22.87
CA PHE A 506 10.04 -28.98 22.71
C PHE A 506 11.04 -28.96 23.87
N PHE A 507 11.62 -27.80 24.15
CA PHE A 507 12.71 -27.66 25.11
C PHE A 507 12.17 -27.59 26.53
N GLY A 508 12.95 -28.12 27.47
CA GLY A 508 12.62 -28.09 28.89
C GLY A 508 12.53 -26.67 29.44
N VAL A 509 11.50 -26.42 30.23
CA VAL A 509 11.33 -25.21 31.02
C VAL A 509 11.58 -25.56 32.48
N ASP A 510 12.60 -24.96 33.08
CA ASP A 510 12.98 -25.20 34.48
C ASP A 510 12.12 -24.34 35.44
N GLU A 511 12.09 -24.71 36.72
CA GLU A 511 11.42 -23.85 37.72
C GLU A 511 12.28 -22.62 38.02
N ALA A 512 11.66 -21.44 38.16
CA ALA A 512 12.38 -20.17 38.36
C ALA A 512 13.35 -20.20 39.56
N GLU A 513 13.01 -20.93 40.62
CA GLU A 513 13.86 -21.10 41.81
C GLU A 513 15.05 -22.04 41.60
N VAL A 514 14.95 -22.98 40.65
CA VAL A 514 16.05 -23.85 40.22
C VAL A 514 17.02 -23.07 39.33
N VAL A 515 16.50 -22.28 38.38
CA VAL A 515 17.32 -21.42 37.48
C VAL A 515 18.17 -20.44 38.28
N LYS A 516 17.61 -19.82 39.32
CA LYS A 516 18.34 -18.89 40.20
C LYS A 516 19.43 -19.59 41.02
N LYS A 517 19.22 -20.84 41.42
CA LYS A 517 20.20 -21.62 42.21
C LYS A 517 21.34 -22.18 41.34
N GLU A 518 21.04 -22.56 40.11
CA GLU A 518 22.00 -23.21 39.19
C GLU A 518 22.74 -22.23 38.27
N GLY A 519 22.44 -20.93 38.34
CA GLY A 519 23.20 -19.89 37.64
C GLY A 519 22.77 -19.60 36.20
N GLY A 520 21.56 -20.01 35.80
CA GLY A 520 20.98 -19.75 34.47
C GLY A 520 20.40 -21.00 33.79
N PHE A 521 19.79 -20.82 32.61
CA PHE A 521 19.41 -21.93 31.71
C PHE A 521 20.66 -22.55 31.10
N ASP A 522 20.67 -23.86 31.18
CA ASP A 522 21.56 -24.72 30.45
C ASP A 522 20.80 -25.25 29.23
N LEU A 523 21.17 -24.79 28.03
CA LEU A 523 20.54 -25.23 26.79
C LEU A 523 20.71 -26.74 26.58
N VAL A 524 21.86 -27.31 26.97
CA VAL A 524 22.10 -28.75 26.86
C VAL A 524 21.13 -29.49 27.78
N LYS A 525 20.99 -29.04 29.03
CA LYS A 525 20.02 -29.60 29.98
C LYS A 525 18.58 -29.51 29.45
N ALA A 526 18.19 -28.40 28.84
CA ALA A 526 16.86 -28.21 28.25
C ALA A 526 16.62 -29.02 26.97
N MET A 527 17.66 -29.66 26.41
CA MET A 527 17.61 -30.50 25.22
C MET A 527 17.63 -31.99 25.53
N VAL A 528 17.95 -32.39 26.77
CA VAL A 528 18.08 -33.79 27.16
C VAL A 528 16.90 -34.21 28.03
N ASN A 529 16.20 -35.26 27.59
CA ASN A 529 15.06 -35.83 28.30
C ASN A 529 15.50 -36.80 29.40
N ASP A 530 16.26 -36.32 30.38
CA ASP A 530 16.79 -37.10 31.49
C ASP A 530 16.80 -36.32 32.82
N GLY A 531 17.28 -36.96 33.90
CA GLY A 531 17.49 -36.29 35.19
C GLY A 531 16.28 -35.49 35.69
N SER A 532 16.48 -34.20 35.99
CA SER A 532 15.42 -33.28 36.42
C SER A 532 14.48 -32.81 35.29
N MET A 533 14.85 -33.09 34.04
CA MET A 533 14.13 -32.74 32.81
C MET A 533 13.35 -33.92 32.21
N VAL A 534 13.39 -35.08 32.87
CA VAL A 534 12.70 -36.28 32.40
C VAL A 534 11.20 -36.04 32.21
N ASN A 535 10.69 -36.42 31.04
CA ASN A 535 9.34 -36.15 30.52
C ASN A 535 8.97 -34.67 30.38
N ARG A 536 9.95 -33.77 30.39
CA ARG A 536 9.78 -32.32 30.24
C ARG A 536 10.47 -31.77 28.99
N VAL A 537 10.96 -32.65 28.12
CA VAL A 537 11.64 -32.33 26.86
C VAL A 537 11.11 -33.26 25.76
N GLY A 538 11.12 -32.79 24.51
CA GLY A 538 10.75 -33.55 23.32
C GLY A 538 9.30 -33.34 22.90
N LEU A 539 8.73 -34.28 22.17
CA LEU A 539 7.35 -34.23 21.63
C LEU A 539 6.51 -35.42 22.10
N SER A 540 6.85 -36.00 23.26
CA SER A 540 6.00 -37.00 23.89
C SER A 540 4.61 -36.42 24.19
N ARG A 541 3.57 -37.26 24.13
CA ARG A 541 2.21 -36.80 24.45
C ARG A 541 2.13 -36.16 25.83
N LYS A 542 2.84 -36.72 26.81
CA LYS A 542 2.89 -36.19 28.18
C LYS A 542 3.41 -34.75 28.18
N HIS A 543 4.57 -34.52 27.56
CA HIS A 543 5.18 -33.21 27.57
C HIS A 543 4.35 -32.18 26.79
N ILE A 544 3.85 -32.54 25.59
CA ILE A 544 3.03 -31.63 24.78
C ILE A 544 1.82 -31.11 25.57
N LEU A 545 1.08 -31.99 26.22
CA LEU A 545 -0.11 -31.60 26.96
C LEU A 545 0.24 -30.73 28.19
N ASP A 546 1.25 -31.14 28.96
CA ASP A 546 1.68 -30.42 30.17
C ASP A 546 2.25 -29.02 29.83
N ALA A 547 3.06 -28.92 28.77
CA ALA A 547 3.70 -27.69 28.33
C ALA A 547 2.69 -26.69 27.75
N VAL A 548 1.76 -27.16 26.90
CA VAL A 548 0.71 -26.29 26.34
C VAL A 548 -0.20 -25.73 27.44
N ASP A 549 -0.53 -26.52 28.46
CA ASP A 549 -1.32 -26.04 29.60
C ASP A 549 -0.59 -24.93 30.36
N ALA A 550 0.72 -25.08 30.54
CA ALA A 550 1.55 -24.05 31.14
C ALA A 550 1.62 -22.78 30.27
N SER A 551 1.78 -22.92 28.94
CA SER A 551 1.80 -21.79 28.01
C SER A 551 0.49 -21.03 27.97
N VAL A 552 -0.65 -21.71 27.85
CA VAL A 552 -1.99 -21.08 27.88
C VAL A 552 -2.21 -20.35 29.20
N LYS A 553 -1.75 -20.91 30.31
CA LYS A 553 -1.80 -20.26 31.63
C LYS A 553 -0.95 -18.98 31.67
N ARG A 554 0.27 -18.99 31.14
CA ARG A 554 1.16 -17.81 31.11
C ARG A 554 0.64 -16.72 30.18
N LEU A 555 0.18 -17.09 28.98
CA LEU A 555 -0.44 -16.17 28.02
C LEU A 555 -1.79 -15.61 28.53
N GLY A 556 -2.49 -16.35 29.40
CA GLY A 556 -3.85 -16.03 29.85
C GLY A 556 -4.91 -16.16 28.75
N THR A 557 -4.58 -16.84 27.64
CA THR A 557 -5.46 -17.05 26.48
C THR A 557 -4.97 -18.22 25.63
N TYR A 558 -5.72 -18.57 24.58
CA TYR A 558 -5.38 -19.65 23.64
C TYR A 558 -4.23 -19.26 22.69
N ILE A 559 -3.57 -20.25 22.11
CA ILE A 559 -2.53 -20.09 21.08
C ILE A 559 -3.19 -20.13 19.69
N ASP A 560 -2.83 -19.25 18.76
CA ASP A 560 -3.35 -19.37 17.38
C ASP A 560 -2.61 -20.48 16.63
N VAL A 561 -1.27 -20.47 16.64
CA VAL A 561 -0.46 -21.52 16.00
C VAL A 561 0.54 -22.09 17.00
N LEU A 562 0.38 -23.37 17.36
CA LEU A 562 1.37 -24.09 18.15
C LEU A 562 2.43 -24.69 17.23
N GLN A 563 3.68 -24.22 17.37
CA GLN A 563 4.83 -24.78 16.65
C GLN A 563 5.44 -25.93 17.45
N ILE A 564 5.76 -27.04 16.80
CA ILE A 564 6.80 -27.92 17.34
C ILE A 564 8.15 -27.24 17.15
N HIS A 565 8.91 -27.05 18.23
CA HIS A 565 10.13 -26.25 18.17
C HIS A 565 11.25 -26.98 17.41
N ARG A 566 11.29 -28.32 17.48
CA ARG A 566 12.21 -29.21 16.75
C ARG A 566 11.51 -30.53 16.42
N TYR A 567 12.12 -31.32 15.53
CA TYR A 567 11.72 -32.70 15.32
C TYR A 567 12.21 -33.58 16.48
N ASP A 568 11.38 -34.53 16.91
CA ASP A 568 11.74 -35.52 17.92
C ASP A 568 11.85 -36.91 17.27
N PRO A 569 13.06 -37.47 17.10
CA PRO A 569 13.25 -38.79 16.51
C PRO A 569 12.90 -39.94 17.48
N ASP A 570 12.78 -39.67 18.78
CA ASP A 570 12.57 -40.68 19.81
C ASP A 570 11.07 -40.96 20.06
N VAL A 571 10.19 -40.12 19.51
CA VAL A 571 8.74 -40.25 19.65
C VAL A 571 8.09 -40.62 18.30
N PRO A 572 7.25 -41.67 18.25
CA PRO A 572 6.56 -42.04 17.02
C PRO A 572 5.70 -40.91 16.45
N ALA A 573 5.73 -40.72 15.13
CA ALA A 573 4.97 -39.69 14.42
C ALA A 573 3.46 -39.72 14.74
N GLU A 574 2.89 -40.91 14.93
CA GLU A 574 1.49 -41.09 15.30
C GLU A 574 1.16 -40.50 16.67
N GLU A 575 2.07 -40.65 17.64
CA GLU A 575 1.89 -40.09 18.98
C GLU A 575 1.98 -38.57 18.94
N ILE A 576 3.01 -38.03 18.28
CA ILE A 576 3.20 -36.58 18.11
C ILE A 576 1.95 -35.96 17.48
N MET A 577 1.53 -36.47 16.31
CA MET A 577 0.39 -35.90 15.59
C MET A 577 -0.93 -36.06 16.34
N LYS A 578 -1.11 -37.16 17.09
CA LYS A 578 -2.31 -37.33 17.92
C LYS A 578 -2.34 -36.37 19.11
N ALA A 579 -1.20 -36.14 19.77
CA ALA A 579 -1.10 -35.19 20.87
C ALA A 579 -1.38 -33.75 20.40
N LEU A 580 -0.77 -33.35 19.27
CA LEU A 580 -1.02 -32.04 18.65
C LEU A 580 -2.49 -31.87 18.24
N ASN A 581 -3.11 -32.91 17.67
CA ASN A 581 -4.52 -32.87 17.33
C ASN A 581 -5.40 -32.64 18.58
N ASP A 582 -5.13 -33.34 19.67
CA ASP A 582 -5.90 -33.21 20.91
C ASP A 582 -5.77 -31.81 21.53
N VAL A 583 -4.62 -31.15 21.35
CA VAL A 583 -4.44 -29.76 21.74
C VAL A 583 -5.38 -28.84 20.96
N VAL A 584 -5.49 -29.02 19.65
CA VAL A 584 -6.41 -28.22 18.80
C VAL A 584 -7.86 -28.50 19.15
N GLU A 585 -8.25 -29.77 19.26
CA GLU A 585 -9.61 -30.19 19.61
C GLU A 585 -10.03 -29.70 21.02
N SER A 586 -9.08 -29.56 21.95
CA SER A 586 -9.35 -28.98 23.26
C SER A 586 -9.57 -27.46 23.24
N GLY A 587 -9.35 -26.80 22.10
CA GLY A 587 -9.46 -25.34 21.96
C GLY A 587 -8.29 -24.56 22.57
N LYS A 588 -7.19 -25.23 22.96
CA LYS A 588 -5.97 -24.59 23.48
C LYS A 588 -5.09 -24.01 22.38
N ALA A 589 -5.12 -24.62 21.20
CA ALA A 589 -4.57 -24.06 19.96
C ALA A 589 -5.67 -23.95 18.88
N ARG A 590 -5.46 -23.16 17.81
CA ARG A 590 -6.33 -23.14 16.62
C ARG A 590 -5.73 -23.91 15.44
N TYR A 591 -4.41 -23.81 15.32
CA TYR A 591 -3.62 -24.42 14.26
C TYR A 591 -2.31 -24.96 14.81
N ILE A 592 -1.63 -25.77 14.00
CA ILE A 592 -0.29 -26.27 14.30
C ILE A 592 0.67 -25.88 13.17
N GLY A 593 1.92 -25.69 13.52
CA GLY A 593 3.04 -25.61 12.57
C GLY A 593 4.29 -26.25 13.13
N ALA A 594 5.41 -26.09 12.43
CA ALA A 594 6.67 -26.71 12.79
C ALA A 594 7.82 -25.74 12.64
N SER A 595 8.93 -26.03 13.32
CA SER A 595 10.16 -25.25 13.24
C SER A 595 11.35 -26.19 13.03
N SER A 596 12.22 -25.81 12.08
CA SER A 596 13.54 -26.39 11.80
C SER A 596 13.64 -27.92 11.89
N MET A 597 13.53 -28.60 10.74
CA MET A 597 13.73 -30.03 10.57
C MET A 597 13.95 -30.37 9.10
N ALA A 598 14.35 -31.61 8.79
CA ALA A 598 14.47 -32.03 7.40
C ALA A 598 13.10 -32.10 6.70
N ALA A 599 13.06 -31.79 5.40
CA ALA A 599 11.82 -31.80 4.61
C ALA A 599 11.09 -33.16 4.65
N TRP A 600 11.83 -34.27 4.63
CA TRP A 600 11.23 -35.61 4.71
C TRP A 600 10.62 -35.91 6.08
N GLN A 601 11.17 -35.36 7.18
CA GLN A 601 10.60 -35.50 8.53
C GLN A 601 9.29 -34.73 8.63
N PHE A 602 9.26 -33.52 8.09
CA PHE A 602 8.04 -32.71 8.06
C PHE A 602 6.95 -33.36 7.19
N GLN A 603 7.33 -33.88 6.03
CA GLN A 603 6.43 -34.64 5.16
C GLN A 603 5.94 -35.93 5.83
N LEU A 604 6.80 -36.64 6.57
CA LEU A 604 6.41 -37.83 7.33
C LEU A 604 5.28 -37.50 8.32
N LEU A 605 5.41 -36.43 9.10
CA LEU A 605 4.39 -36.01 10.06
C LEU A 605 3.07 -35.63 9.36
N ASN A 606 3.12 -34.84 8.28
CA ASN A 606 1.94 -34.48 7.48
C ASN A 606 1.26 -35.71 6.84
N ASN A 607 2.04 -36.66 6.34
CA ASN A 607 1.55 -37.90 5.75
C ASN A 607 0.88 -38.80 6.81
N THR A 608 1.41 -38.82 8.04
CA THR A 608 0.78 -39.51 9.17
C THR A 608 -0.62 -38.97 9.46
N ALA A 609 -0.81 -37.65 9.44
CA ALA A 609 -2.14 -37.05 9.55
C ALA A 609 -3.04 -37.46 8.38
N GLU A 610 -2.53 -37.44 7.15
CA GLU A 610 -3.29 -37.77 5.94
C GLU A 610 -3.76 -39.23 5.87
N LYS A 611 -2.88 -40.18 6.18
CA LYS A 611 -3.23 -41.62 6.22
C LYS A 611 -4.34 -41.89 7.23
N LYS A 612 -4.32 -41.23 8.39
CA LYS A 612 -5.38 -41.38 9.41
C LYS A 612 -6.69 -40.74 8.96
N ARG A 613 -6.64 -39.64 8.19
CA ARG A 613 -7.82 -39.02 7.55
C ARG A 613 -8.48 -39.96 6.54
N MET A 614 -7.71 -40.77 5.80
CA MET A 614 -8.24 -41.70 4.80
C MET A 614 -8.89 -42.97 5.41
N VAL A 615 -8.47 -43.38 6.61
CA VAL A 615 -8.91 -44.65 7.23
C VAL A 615 -10.03 -44.47 8.25
N SER A 616 -10.13 -43.33 8.93
CA SER A 616 -11.20 -43.07 9.89
C SER A 616 -12.49 -42.58 9.21
N ARG A 617 -13.55 -43.41 9.22
CA ARG A 617 -14.93 -43.01 8.90
C ARG A 617 -15.60 -42.14 9.98
N CYS A 618 -14.85 -41.71 11.00
CA CYS A 618 -15.33 -40.84 12.09
C CYS A 618 -14.89 -39.39 11.85
N PHE A 619 -15.79 -38.46 12.17
CA PHE A 619 -15.72 -37.01 11.94
C PHE A 619 -14.55 -36.23 12.57
N LEU A 620 -13.54 -36.88 13.18
CA LEU A 620 -12.34 -36.20 13.66
C LEU A 620 -11.30 -36.11 12.53
N PHE A 621 -11.16 -34.92 11.94
CA PHE A 621 -10.16 -34.65 10.90
C PHE A 621 -8.80 -34.35 11.55
N PRO A 622 -7.77 -35.20 11.40
CA PRO A 622 -6.44 -34.87 11.92
C PRO A 622 -5.88 -33.62 11.23
N HIS A 623 -5.46 -32.64 12.03
CA HIS A 623 -4.92 -31.37 11.52
C HIS A 623 -3.53 -31.55 10.90
N LYS A 624 -3.32 -30.94 9.73
CA LYS A 624 -1.99 -30.79 9.09
C LYS A 624 -1.33 -29.49 9.54
N PHE A 625 -0.01 -29.39 9.38
CA PHE A 625 0.71 -28.16 9.65
C PHE A 625 0.39 -27.08 8.62
N ILE A 626 0.12 -25.86 9.09
CA ILE A 626 -0.16 -24.71 8.22
C ILE A 626 1.05 -23.79 8.05
N SER A 627 2.09 -23.96 8.86
CA SER A 627 3.30 -23.15 8.78
C SER A 627 4.58 -23.93 9.05
N MET A 628 5.68 -23.42 8.49
CA MET A 628 7.05 -23.86 8.74
C MET A 628 7.91 -22.64 9.10
N GLN A 629 8.55 -22.69 10.26
CA GLN A 629 9.43 -21.68 10.82
C GLN A 629 10.89 -22.15 10.66
N ASN A 630 11.42 -21.98 9.46
CA ASN A 630 12.75 -22.45 9.07
C ASN A 630 13.85 -21.40 9.35
N TYR A 631 15.12 -21.82 9.34
CA TYR A 631 16.26 -20.89 9.38
C TYR A 631 16.54 -20.41 7.96
N HIS A 632 16.29 -19.13 7.66
CA HIS A 632 16.54 -18.59 6.32
C HIS A 632 16.80 -17.10 6.34
N ASN A 633 17.85 -16.71 5.62
CA ASN A 633 18.28 -15.33 5.41
C ASN A 633 19.31 -15.32 4.26
N LEU A 634 19.81 -14.13 3.89
CA LEU A 634 20.83 -14.00 2.84
C LEU A 634 22.12 -14.79 3.12
N LEU A 635 22.44 -15.05 4.40
CA LEU A 635 23.63 -15.82 4.80
C LEU A 635 23.34 -17.33 4.93
N TYR A 636 22.09 -17.79 4.86
CA TYR A 636 21.75 -19.22 4.95
C TYR A 636 20.49 -19.53 4.14
N ARG A 637 20.66 -20.28 3.05
CA ARG A 637 19.62 -20.51 2.03
C ARG A 637 19.38 -21.98 1.70
N GLU A 638 19.86 -22.91 2.52
CA GLU A 638 19.74 -24.35 2.22
C GLU A 638 18.28 -24.84 2.18
N GLU A 639 17.37 -24.14 2.89
CA GLU A 639 15.92 -24.40 2.87
C GLU A 639 15.28 -24.23 1.49
N GLU A 640 15.90 -23.44 0.59
CA GLU A 640 15.40 -23.20 -0.78
C GLU A 640 15.48 -24.45 -1.67
N ARG A 641 16.24 -25.48 -1.28
CA ARG A 641 16.42 -26.70 -2.08
C ARG A 641 15.23 -27.64 -2.04
N GLU A 642 14.62 -27.82 -0.86
CA GLU A 642 13.62 -28.88 -0.63
C GLU A 642 12.45 -28.40 0.23
N MET A 643 12.72 -27.82 1.39
CA MET A 643 11.67 -27.42 2.34
C MET A 643 10.75 -26.34 1.78
N HIS A 644 11.31 -25.28 1.20
CA HIS A 644 10.52 -24.19 0.60
C HIS A 644 9.68 -24.68 -0.58
N PRO A 645 10.24 -25.38 -1.59
CA PRO A 645 9.43 -25.98 -2.66
C PRO A 645 8.29 -26.86 -2.14
N TYR A 646 8.55 -27.72 -1.15
CA TYR A 646 7.52 -28.56 -0.52
C TYR A 646 6.42 -27.71 0.13
N CYS A 647 6.79 -26.70 0.92
CA CYS A 647 5.83 -25.83 1.58
C CYS A 647 4.97 -25.06 0.56
N PHE A 648 5.56 -24.52 -0.51
CA PHE A 648 4.80 -23.86 -1.56
C PHE A 648 3.84 -24.81 -2.29
N HIS A 649 4.28 -26.04 -2.56
CA HIS A 649 3.45 -27.05 -3.22
C HIS A 649 2.22 -27.42 -2.37
N GLU A 650 2.43 -27.72 -1.09
CA GLU A 650 1.37 -28.10 -0.15
C GLU A 650 0.52 -26.91 0.33
N GLY A 651 0.98 -25.68 0.07
CA GLY A 651 0.31 -24.47 0.54
C GLY A 651 0.51 -24.20 2.03
N ILE A 652 1.71 -24.47 2.54
CA ILE A 652 2.15 -24.23 3.91
C ILE A 652 2.86 -22.87 3.95
N GLY A 653 2.52 -22.01 4.92
CA GLY A 653 3.13 -20.70 5.06
C GLY A 653 4.57 -20.78 5.61
N LEU A 654 5.46 -19.94 5.10
CA LEU A 654 6.86 -19.87 5.54
C LEU A 654 7.07 -18.65 6.43
N ILE A 655 7.53 -18.87 7.67
CA ILE A 655 7.72 -17.82 8.68
C ILE A 655 9.14 -17.83 9.25
N PRO A 656 10.19 -17.55 8.46
CA PRO A 656 11.56 -17.85 8.86
C PRO A 656 12.04 -17.02 10.05
N TRP A 657 12.86 -17.65 10.88
CA TRP A 657 13.52 -17.02 12.03
C TRP A 657 14.95 -16.56 11.67
N SER A 658 15.44 -15.55 12.40
CA SER A 658 16.73 -14.87 12.14
C SER A 658 16.93 -14.35 10.70
N PRO A 659 15.95 -13.66 10.09
CA PRO A 659 16.07 -13.07 8.74
C PRO A 659 17.21 -12.05 8.62
N LEU A 660 17.61 -11.42 9.73
CA LEU A 660 18.74 -10.47 9.80
C LEU A 660 20.05 -11.11 10.29
N ALA A 661 20.12 -12.44 10.40
CA ALA A 661 21.27 -13.18 10.91
C ALA A 661 21.81 -12.59 12.24
N GLN A 662 20.91 -12.43 13.22
CA GLN A 662 21.20 -11.86 14.55
C GLN A 662 21.77 -10.42 14.51
N GLY A 663 21.55 -9.70 13.40
CA GLY A 663 21.99 -8.32 13.19
C GLY A 663 23.17 -8.18 12.24
N LYS A 664 23.80 -9.27 11.78
CA LYS A 664 24.90 -9.21 10.80
C LYS A 664 24.47 -8.60 9.47
N LEU A 665 23.25 -8.85 9.02
CA LEU A 665 22.69 -8.26 7.79
C LEU A 665 22.13 -6.84 8.00
N ALA A 666 22.20 -6.30 9.21
CA ALA A 666 21.64 -4.98 9.56
C ALA A 666 22.71 -3.88 9.65
N ARG A 667 23.98 -4.18 9.34
CA ARG A 667 25.12 -3.26 9.51
C ARG A 667 26.33 -3.69 8.66
N PRO A 668 27.30 -2.79 8.44
CA PRO A 668 28.55 -3.13 7.77
C PRO A 668 29.30 -4.24 8.51
N TRP A 669 30.08 -5.05 7.78
CA TRP A 669 30.74 -6.25 8.31
C TRP A 669 31.62 -6.00 9.54
N SER A 670 32.33 -4.87 9.58
CA SER A 670 33.21 -4.50 10.69
C SER A 670 32.50 -3.93 11.92
N ALA A 671 31.18 -3.69 11.86
CA ALA A 671 30.43 -3.07 12.93
C ALA A 671 29.89 -4.11 13.92
N SER A 672 30.02 -3.83 15.22
CA SER A 672 29.50 -4.68 16.28
C SER A 672 28.22 -4.11 16.94
N SER A 673 27.66 -4.86 17.88
CA SER A 673 26.54 -4.45 18.72
C SER A 673 26.56 -5.21 20.03
N PHE A 674 25.86 -4.68 21.03
CA PHE A 674 25.69 -5.36 22.30
C PHE A 674 25.20 -6.83 22.17
N ARG A 675 24.31 -7.13 21.21
CA ARG A 675 23.84 -8.51 20.98
C ARG A 675 24.89 -9.40 20.32
N SER A 676 25.64 -8.90 19.33
CA SER A 676 26.68 -9.70 18.65
C SER A 676 27.84 -10.02 19.58
N ASP A 677 28.17 -9.09 20.49
CA ASP A 677 29.31 -9.22 21.41
C ASP A 677 29.01 -10.19 22.55
N ASN A 678 27.73 -10.53 22.76
CA ASN A 678 27.26 -11.41 23.83
C ASN A 678 26.51 -12.64 23.29
N ASN A 679 26.81 -13.06 22.04
CA ASN A 679 26.12 -14.16 21.39
C ASN A 679 26.99 -15.44 21.36
N PRO A 680 26.63 -16.49 22.14
CA PRO A 680 27.42 -17.72 22.23
C PRO A 680 27.40 -18.57 20.95
N PHE A 681 26.53 -18.26 19.97
CA PHE A 681 26.41 -19.00 18.70
C PHE A 681 26.97 -18.24 17.48
N GLY A 682 27.56 -17.06 17.68
CA GLY A 682 27.90 -16.12 16.60
C GLY A 682 28.95 -16.62 15.60
N ASP A 683 29.94 -17.37 16.07
CA ASP A 683 31.07 -17.86 15.26
C ASP A 683 30.80 -19.21 14.60
N MET A 684 29.85 -19.99 15.13
CA MET A 684 29.53 -21.34 14.62
C MET A 684 28.81 -21.33 13.26
N LEU A 685 28.33 -20.16 12.82
CA LEU A 685 27.49 -19.98 11.63
C LEU A 685 28.11 -19.10 10.53
N THR A 686 29.35 -18.62 10.72
CA THR A 686 30.05 -17.80 9.72
C THR A 686 30.68 -18.63 8.61
N ALA A 687 30.52 -18.21 7.36
CA ALA A 687 31.18 -18.79 6.20
C ALA A 687 32.02 -17.75 5.42
N PRO A 688 32.97 -18.19 4.57
CA PRO A 688 33.83 -17.28 3.82
C PRO A 688 33.10 -16.29 2.90
N SER A 689 31.89 -16.62 2.43
CA SER A 689 31.09 -15.74 1.58
C SER A 689 30.27 -14.68 2.34
N ASP A 690 30.17 -14.77 3.67
CA ASP A 690 29.27 -13.93 4.45
C ASP A 690 29.63 -12.45 4.38
N GLU A 691 30.92 -12.13 4.44
CA GLU A 691 31.41 -10.76 4.29
C GLU A 691 31.02 -10.17 2.93
N ALA A 692 31.20 -10.94 1.86
CA ALA A 692 30.85 -10.50 0.51
C ALA A 692 29.34 -10.24 0.38
N ILE A 693 28.50 -11.10 0.97
CA ILE A 693 27.05 -10.93 0.99
C ILE A 693 26.66 -9.68 1.78
N VAL A 694 27.20 -9.48 2.98
CA VAL A 694 26.93 -8.30 3.81
C VAL A 694 27.33 -7.01 3.08
N ASN A 695 28.48 -7.02 2.40
CA ASN A 695 28.93 -5.89 1.59
C ASN A 695 27.98 -5.62 0.41
N LYS A 696 27.39 -6.66 -0.20
CA LYS A 696 26.34 -6.49 -1.23
C LYS A 696 25.05 -5.91 -0.65
N VAL A 697 24.64 -6.30 0.55
CA VAL A 697 23.51 -5.67 1.25
C VAL A 697 23.79 -4.19 1.47
N GLU A 698 25.01 -3.83 1.91
CA GLU A 698 25.40 -2.44 2.12
C GLU A 698 25.38 -1.62 0.82
N GLU A 699 25.89 -2.18 -0.28
CA GLU A 699 25.87 -1.55 -1.60
C GLU A 699 24.44 -1.25 -2.06
N VAL A 700 23.54 -2.24 -1.97
CA VAL A 700 22.12 -2.08 -2.35
C VAL A 700 21.41 -1.10 -1.41
N ALA A 701 21.70 -1.13 -0.10
CA ALA A 701 21.13 -0.20 0.87
C ALA A 701 21.52 1.25 0.54
N LYS A 702 22.80 1.51 0.23
CA LYS A 702 23.28 2.83 -0.21
C LYS A 702 22.65 3.27 -1.52
N LYS A 703 22.54 2.36 -2.51
CA LYS A 703 21.88 2.63 -3.79
C LYS A 703 20.43 3.09 -3.61
N LEU A 704 19.70 2.45 -2.68
CA LEU A 704 18.28 2.71 -2.46
C LEU A 704 18.00 3.79 -1.39
N GLY A 705 19.03 4.31 -0.70
CA GLY A 705 18.84 5.31 0.36
C GLY A 705 18.12 4.79 1.60
N VAL A 706 18.20 3.49 1.87
CA VAL A 706 17.51 2.78 2.96
C VAL A 706 18.53 2.05 3.84
N SER A 707 18.08 1.47 4.96
CA SER A 707 18.98 0.71 5.82
C SER A 707 19.27 -0.71 5.31
N MET A 708 20.36 -1.31 5.78
CA MET A 708 20.67 -2.71 5.45
C MET A 708 19.63 -3.68 6.00
N ALA A 709 19.07 -3.38 7.19
CA ALA A 709 17.99 -4.19 7.78
C ALA A 709 16.74 -4.16 6.90
N GLN A 710 16.43 -3.01 6.33
CA GLN A 710 15.34 -2.82 5.38
C GLN A 710 15.57 -3.63 4.10
N VAL A 711 16.77 -3.60 3.51
CA VAL A 711 17.09 -4.41 2.32
C VAL A 711 16.97 -5.91 2.59
N ALA A 712 17.55 -6.40 3.70
CA ALA A 712 17.50 -7.82 4.04
C ALA A 712 16.06 -8.30 4.33
N THR A 713 15.25 -7.46 4.98
CA THR A 713 13.83 -7.76 5.24
C THR A 713 13.01 -7.76 3.95
N ALA A 714 13.22 -6.76 3.07
CA ALA A 714 12.56 -6.68 1.77
C ALA A 714 12.93 -7.88 0.88
N TRP A 715 14.17 -8.37 0.95
CA TRP A 715 14.59 -9.60 0.29
C TRP A 715 13.83 -10.81 0.80
N SER A 716 13.69 -10.98 2.12
CA SER A 716 12.85 -12.05 2.67
C SER A 716 11.40 -11.95 2.16
N LEU A 717 10.79 -10.76 2.20
CA LEU A 717 9.42 -10.58 1.70
C LEU A 717 9.30 -10.93 0.20
N LYS A 718 10.31 -10.57 -0.63
CA LYS A 718 10.39 -10.91 -2.06
C LYS A 718 10.48 -12.43 -2.29
N LYS A 719 11.01 -13.21 -1.33
CA LYS A 719 11.01 -14.68 -1.36
C LYS A 719 9.65 -15.31 -0.97
N SER A 720 8.59 -14.52 -0.84
CA SER A 720 7.24 -14.97 -0.46
C SER A 720 7.20 -15.64 0.92
N VAL A 721 8.00 -15.12 1.86
CA VAL A 721 8.02 -15.59 3.26
C VAL A 721 7.69 -14.43 4.22
N ASN A 722 7.22 -14.75 5.42
CA ASN A 722 6.85 -13.78 6.46
C ASN A 722 7.91 -13.76 7.58
N PRO A 723 8.93 -12.89 7.50
CA PRO A 723 10.09 -12.93 8.40
C PRO A 723 9.74 -12.58 9.86
N ILE A 724 10.33 -13.31 10.81
CA ILE A 724 10.23 -13.05 12.25
C ILE A 724 11.38 -12.15 12.69
N LEU A 725 11.08 -10.90 13.08
CA LEU A 725 12.06 -9.88 13.43
C LEU A 725 12.15 -9.61 14.94
N GLY A 726 13.36 -9.35 15.42
CA GLY A 726 13.60 -8.88 16.80
C GLY A 726 13.39 -7.37 16.92
N LEU A 727 12.21 -6.95 17.36
CA LEU A 727 11.76 -5.55 17.33
C LEU A 727 11.87 -4.85 18.70
N GLN A 728 13.08 -4.83 19.26
CA GLN A 728 13.37 -4.32 20.62
C GLN A 728 13.45 -2.78 20.75
N SER A 729 12.86 -2.02 19.83
CA SER A 729 12.75 -0.55 19.91
C SER A 729 11.76 -0.05 18.87
N GLU A 730 11.09 1.08 19.13
CA GLU A 730 10.19 1.73 18.16
C GLU A 730 10.87 2.00 16.81
N LYS A 731 12.12 2.50 16.83
CA LYS A 731 12.90 2.72 15.60
C LYS A 731 13.02 1.46 14.73
N ARG A 732 13.27 0.30 15.34
CA ARG A 732 13.35 -0.98 14.61
C ARG A 732 11.99 -1.43 14.09
N ILE A 733 10.91 -1.13 14.82
CA ILE A 733 9.53 -1.38 14.36
C ILE A 733 9.25 -0.54 13.11
N ASP A 734 9.54 0.75 13.15
CA ASP A 734 9.33 1.66 12.01
C ASP A 734 10.23 1.29 10.81
N GLU A 735 11.48 0.91 11.07
CA GLU A 735 12.42 0.44 10.05
C GLU A 735 11.90 -0.85 9.37
N ALA A 736 11.42 -1.82 10.15
CA ALA A 736 10.80 -3.04 9.63
C ALA A 736 9.58 -2.73 8.77
N LEU A 737 8.68 -1.84 9.22
CA LEU A 737 7.52 -1.42 8.45
C LEU A 737 7.90 -0.73 7.14
N GLY A 738 8.94 0.11 7.17
CA GLY A 738 9.49 0.73 5.97
C GLY A 738 10.01 -0.29 4.94
N ALA A 739 10.41 -1.49 5.37
CA ALA A 739 10.87 -2.54 4.46
C ALA A 739 9.74 -3.12 3.58
N VAL A 740 8.48 -3.05 4.02
CA VAL A 740 7.33 -3.59 3.28
C VAL A 740 7.09 -2.85 1.96
N GLY A 741 7.45 -1.56 1.92
CA GLY A 741 7.32 -0.72 0.72
C GLY A 741 8.50 -0.81 -0.25
N ILE A 742 9.59 -1.50 0.12
CA ILE A 742 10.80 -1.55 -0.70
C ILE A 742 10.65 -2.59 -1.80
N VAL A 743 10.84 -2.15 -3.04
CA VAL A 743 10.86 -3.02 -4.22
C VAL A 743 12.32 -3.25 -4.62
N LEU A 744 12.79 -4.48 -4.47
CA LEU A 744 14.08 -4.92 -5.00
C LEU A 744 13.93 -5.33 -6.47
N SER A 745 14.77 -4.78 -7.36
CA SER A 745 14.79 -5.19 -8.76
C SER A 745 15.36 -6.61 -8.91
N GLU A 746 15.16 -7.24 -10.07
CA GLU A 746 15.76 -8.56 -10.34
C GLU A 746 17.29 -8.48 -10.33
N GLU A 747 17.87 -7.35 -10.75
CA GLU A 747 19.31 -7.08 -10.64
C GLU A 747 19.76 -6.96 -9.18
N ASP A 748 18.98 -6.28 -8.33
CA ASP A 748 19.28 -6.17 -6.89
C ASP A 748 19.27 -7.54 -6.23
N VAL A 749 18.22 -8.34 -6.47
CA VAL A 749 18.12 -9.72 -5.95
C VAL A 749 19.29 -10.57 -6.45
N LYS A 750 19.58 -10.53 -7.74
CA LYS A 750 20.73 -11.25 -8.31
C LYS A 750 22.05 -10.81 -7.67
N ALA A 751 22.24 -9.52 -7.44
CA ALA A 751 23.45 -8.99 -6.80
C ALA A 751 23.61 -9.52 -5.37
N LEU A 752 22.53 -9.49 -4.57
CA LEU A 752 22.49 -9.99 -3.20
C LEU A 752 22.77 -11.50 -3.13
N GLU A 753 22.34 -12.25 -4.14
CA GLU A 753 22.39 -13.71 -4.14
C GLU A 753 23.63 -14.31 -4.83
N SER A 754 24.25 -13.59 -5.77
CA SER A 754 25.27 -14.10 -6.69
C SER A 754 26.54 -14.64 -6.03
N VAL A 755 26.86 -14.15 -4.83
CA VAL A 755 28.06 -14.52 -4.07
C VAL A 755 27.80 -15.59 -3.02
N TYR A 756 26.56 -16.09 -2.92
CA TYR A 756 26.21 -17.15 -1.98
C TYR A 756 26.90 -18.46 -2.35
N THR A 757 27.54 -19.10 -1.36
CA THR A 757 28.11 -20.44 -1.48
C THR A 757 27.33 -21.40 -0.60
N ALA A 758 27.03 -22.58 -1.14
CA ALA A 758 26.36 -23.64 -0.39
C ALA A 758 27.06 -23.91 0.96
N LYS A 759 26.25 -24.03 2.02
CA LYS A 759 26.72 -24.29 3.37
C LYS A 759 26.35 -25.71 3.82
N PRO A 760 27.09 -26.30 4.77
CA PRO A 760 26.57 -27.41 5.53
C PRO A 760 25.23 -27.04 6.15
N VAL A 761 24.36 -28.03 6.23
CA VAL A 761 23.13 -27.92 7.01
C VAL A 761 23.46 -27.48 8.43
N ALA A 762 22.78 -26.44 8.91
CA ALA A 762 22.98 -25.94 10.27
C ALA A 762 22.67 -27.07 11.28
N PRO A 763 23.49 -27.24 12.34
CA PRO A 763 23.31 -28.28 13.36
C PRO A 763 22.14 -28.00 14.32
N LEU A 764 21.16 -27.24 13.83
CA LEU A 764 19.94 -26.83 14.54
C LEU A 764 18.73 -27.68 14.13
N TRP A 765 18.98 -28.77 13.38
CA TRP A 765 18.01 -29.79 12.97
C TRP A 765 17.82 -30.85 14.06
#